data_AF-A0AA38CS58-F1
#
_entry.id   AF-A0AA38CS58-F1
#
_cell.length_a   1.000
_cell.length_b   1.000
_cell.length_c   1.000
_cell.angle_alpha   90.00
_cell.angle_beta   90.00
_cell.angle_gamma   90.00
#
_symmetry.space_group_name_H-M   'P 1'
#
loop_
_entity.id
_entity.type
_entity.pdbx_description
1 polymer ?
#
loop_
_entity_poly.entity_id
_entity_poly.type
_entity_poly.pdbx_seq_one_letter_code
_entity_poly.pdbx_strand_id
1 'polypeptide(L)'
;MIERHENESVVQPGVPGVGGEAPLTVAAVAARLGVAASTLRTWDRRYGLGPSQRQAGSHRRYAPADLQRLEAMRVLTRKGVALADAARVALRAAPLPAAGDGVVTEDLDPVALVAATVDPVRLTAALRCAVEDVGTLRTYDERVRPAMELLAAAGRSDAPGHDPEAVLEAAFLEVVRERAQALPQPGAAAAVVLVVAPRRHVVAAHALAGALHEVGLRTRVVDHAVWSAGREVPGVGRSTWWSRCTSRCPRPRGPCAAARTPSSWWVRGSVTSRRRRAPAPSAPWPPRSRRPSTWSRSAPAARLRGCEGSDGAGGRAYDGIRGSSRLGPRSRQRAARRPQTLDEKFGFVGLTYDDVLLLPGETDVIPSDADTTSRLTREISVKIPLLSAAMDTVTEGRMAIAMARQGGVGILHRNLPIADQAGQIDLVKRSESGMITDPVTIGPDATLAELDALCGQYRVSGLPVVETDGALVGIITNRDLRFVPRERFATARVREVMTASPLITAPVGIARDDAAALLAKHRIEKLPLVDGDGHLRGLITVKDFVKSEQYPDATKDAEGRLVVGAAVGFFGDAWERATALVEAGADVLVVDTANGHARLMLDMVRRLKSDPATRGVQVIGGNVATFDGARALVEAGVDAVKVGVGPGSICTTRVVAGVGVPQVTAIYEAYRACRAAGVPVIGDGGLKYSGDIAKAMVAGADTVMLGGLLAGTDESPGDLVLVNGKQFKRYRGMASLGAMQSRGDRRSFSKDRYFQGDVSDDDVITEGIEGQVPYRGPLAAVAHQLVGGLHQSMFYVGARTIPELQERGKFVRITPAGLKESHPHDVQMVADSPNYSRH
;
A
#
# COMPACT_ATOMS: atom_id res chain seq x y z
N MET A 1 67.53 30.96 -1.62
CA MET A 1 68.53 30.68 -0.57
C MET A 1 68.41 29.20 -0.24
N ILE A 2 69.40 28.39 -0.62
CA ILE A 2 69.69 27.01 -0.17
C ILE A 2 68.57 25.95 -0.28
N GLU A 3 68.79 24.97 -1.17
CA GLU A 3 68.16 23.64 -1.19
C GLU A 3 68.67 22.76 -0.03
N ARG A 4 67.99 21.64 0.31
CA ARG A 4 68.56 20.27 0.32
C ARG A 4 67.65 19.18 0.91
N HIS A 5 67.72 18.01 0.25
CA HIS A 5 67.56 16.62 0.68
C HIS A 5 66.58 16.18 1.80
N GLU A 6 65.69 15.27 1.40
CA GLU A 6 65.59 13.88 1.89
C GLU A 6 66.26 13.53 3.23
N ASN A 7 65.48 12.86 4.09
CA ASN A 7 66.03 11.81 4.94
C ASN A 7 64.94 10.75 5.22
N GLU A 8 65.04 9.59 4.58
CA GLU A 8 64.27 8.41 4.99
C GLU A 8 64.81 7.92 6.34
N SER A 9 63.92 7.57 7.28
CA SER A 9 64.31 6.76 8.43
C SER A 9 63.26 5.67 8.68
N VAL A 10 63.68 4.43 8.50
CA VAL A 10 62.88 3.24 8.79
C VAL A 10 62.92 2.98 10.29
N VAL A 11 61.76 2.98 10.94
CA VAL A 11 61.60 2.50 12.32
C VAL A 11 60.36 1.61 12.41
N GLN A 12 60.60 0.33 12.72
CA GLN A 12 59.60 -0.58 13.30
C GLN A 12 60.06 -0.98 14.72
N PRO A 13 59.19 -1.55 15.58
CA PRO A 13 57.84 -1.10 15.87
C PRO A 13 57.70 -0.87 17.39
N GLY A 14 57.44 0.36 17.81
CA GLY A 14 57.16 0.66 19.22
C GLY A 14 55.72 0.30 19.60
N VAL A 15 55.53 -0.49 20.66
CA VAL A 15 54.23 -0.65 21.32
C VAL A 15 54.01 0.50 22.30
N PRO A 16 52.96 1.34 22.17
CA PRO A 16 52.54 2.26 23.21
C PRO A 16 51.31 1.70 23.92
N GLY A 17 51.39 1.56 25.24
CA GLY A 17 50.24 1.23 26.07
C GLY A 17 49.27 2.43 26.22
N VAL A 18 48.01 2.09 26.49
CA VAL A 18 46.98 2.89 27.20
C VAL A 18 47.20 4.41 27.22
N GLY A 19 46.79 5.07 26.13
CA GLY A 19 46.60 6.52 26.05
C GLY A 19 45.45 6.83 25.08
N GLY A 20 44.54 7.73 25.44
CA GLY A 20 43.34 7.99 24.64
C GLY A 20 43.65 8.54 23.24
N GLU A 21 43.16 7.87 22.19
CA GLU A 21 43.27 8.35 20.79
C GLU A 21 42.68 9.76 20.65
N ALA A 22 43.47 10.70 20.12
CA ALA A 22 43.04 12.08 19.89
C ALA A 22 41.93 12.16 18.81
N PRO A 23 40.94 13.06 18.94
CA PRO A 23 39.81 13.14 17.99
C PRO A 23 40.23 13.37 16.53
N LEU A 24 39.78 12.49 15.64
CA LEU A 24 40.21 12.46 14.23
C LEU A 24 39.47 13.47 13.36
N THR A 25 40.15 14.00 12.34
CA THR A 25 39.53 14.87 11.33
C THR A 25 38.63 14.07 10.38
N VAL A 26 37.62 14.70 9.77
CA VAL A 26 36.76 14.02 8.77
C VAL A 26 37.53 13.40 7.60
N ALA A 27 38.71 13.93 7.24
CA ALA A 27 39.57 13.36 6.21
C ALA A 27 40.31 12.10 6.71
N ALA A 28 40.84 12.13 7.94
CA ALA A 28 41.46 10.97 8.57
C ALA A 28 40.46 9.82 8.79
N VAL A 29 39.22 10.14 9.20
CA VAL A 29 38.14 9.15 9.32
C VAL A 29 37.72 8.59 7.96
N ALA A 30 37.60 9.44 6.93
CA ALA A 30 37.29 8.99 5.57
C ALA A 30 38.35 8.02 5.01
N ALA A 31 39.64 8.29 5.26
CA ALA A 31 40.74 7.41 4.91
C ALA A 31 40.70 6.09 5.71
N ARG A 32 40.60 6.15 7.05
CA ARG A 32 40.57 4.96 7.93
C ARG A 32 39.38 4.04 7.65
N LEU A 33 38.22 4.60 7.30
CA LEU A 33 37.02 3.83 6.97
C LEU A 33 36.90 3.49 5.48
N GLY A 34 37.72 4.03 4.58
CA GLY A 34 37.55 3.84 3.13
C GLY A 34 36.16 4.26 2.64
N VAL A 35 35.66 5.40 3.15
CA VAL A 35 34.34 5.98 2.87
C VAL A 35 34.53 7.48 2.59
N ALA A 36 33.94 7.99 1.51
CA ALA A 36 34.13 9.39 1.13
C ALA A 36 33.69 10.37 2.23
N ALA A 37 34.45 11.45 2.44
CA ALA A 37 34.13 12.47 3.45
C ALA A 37 32.76 13.15 3.23
N SER A 38 32.26 13.17 1.99
CA SER A 38 30.88 13.56 1.64
C SER A 38 29.84 12.59 2.20
N THR A 39 30.10 11.29 2.14
CA THR A 39 29.21 10.24 2.70
C THR A 39 29.12 10.34 4.22
N LEU A 40 30.25 10.55 4.91
CA LEU A 40 30.26 10.79 6.36
C LEU A 40 29.44 12.04 6.76
N ARG A 41 29.53 13.13 5.98
CA ARG A 41 28.70 14.34 6.18
C ARG A 41 27.22 14.09 5.91
N THR A 42 26.89 13.18 5.00
CA THR A 42 25.51 12.76 4.70
C THR A 42 24.94 11.90 5.82
N TRP A 43 25.72 10.97 6.38
CA TRP A 43 25.30 10.13 7.50
C TRP A 43 25.05 10.95 8.79
N ASP A 44 25.91 11.92 9.09
CA ASP A 44 25.66 12.93 10.13
C ASP A 44 24.36 13.70 9.88
N ARG A 45 24.23 14.36 8.72
CA ARG A 45 23.09 15.24 8.44
C ARG A 45 21.74 14.50 8.39
N ARG A 46 21.73 13.29 7.83
CA ARG A 46 20.50 12.55 7.53
C ARG A 46 20.11 11.54 8.62
N TYR A 47 21.08 11.05 9.39
CA TYR A 47 20.88 9.99 10.36
C TYR A 47 21.58 10.22 11.71
N GLY A 48 22.07 11.43 12.01
CA GLY A 48 22.68 11.76 13.30
C GLY A 48 24.01 11.06 13.61
N LEU A 49 24.58 10.33 12.65
CA LEU A 49 25.88 9.65 12.77
C LEU A 49 27.05 10.64 12.59
N GLY A 50 27.09 11.61 13.49
CA GLY A 50 28.06 12.70 13.53
C GLY A 50 29.11 12.57 14.63
N PRO A 51 30.06 13.52 14.68
CA PRO A 51 30.98 13.63 15.80
C PRO A 51 30.23 14.04 17.08
N SER A 52 30.37 13.24 18.14
CA SER A 52 29.58 13.38 19.38
C SER A 52 29.83 14.66 20.17
N GLN A 53 31.03 15.25 20.07
CA GLN A 53 31.43 16.45 20.81
C GLN A 53 31.40 17.73 19.95
N ARG A 54 30.48 17.82 18.98
CA ARG A 54 30.42 18.95 18.04
C ARG A 54 29.80 20.21 18.66
N GLN A 55 30.58 21.28 18.71
CA GLN A 55 30.09 22.64 18.96
C GLN A 55 29.68 23.33 17.65
N ALA A 56 28.79 24.32 17.73
CA ALA A 56 28.39 25.11 16.57
C ALA A 56 29.59 25.93 16.03
N GLY A 57 29.83 25.89 14.72
CA GLY A 57 30.94 26.60 14.07
C GLY A 57 32.31 25.89 14.10
N SER A 58 32.51 24.82 14.88
CA SER A 58 33.81 24.14 14.97
C SER A 58 34.04 23.05 13.90
N HIS A 59 35.31 22.74 13.63
CA HIS A 59 35.69 21.68 12.69
C HIS A 59 35.26 20.29 13.22
N ARG A 60 34.75 19.44 12.32
CA ARG A 60 34.35 18.05 12.63
C ARG A 60 35.55 17.24 13.13
N ARG A 61 35.47 16.83 14.41
CA ARG A 61 36.42 16.01 15.15
C ARG A 61 35.69 14.81 15.73
N TYR A 62 36.02 13.60 15.29
CA TYR A 62 35.34 12.36 15.70
C TYR A 62 36.10 11.68 16.83
N ALA A 63 35.42 11.36 17.92
CA ALA A 63 35.98 10.57 19.02
C ALA A 63 36.05 9.07 18.64
N PRO A 64 36.85 8.25 19.34
CA PRO A 64 36.92 6.80 19.07
C PRO A 64 35.56 6.07 19.11
N ALA A 65 34.65 6.48 19.99
CA ALA A 65 33.27 5.96 20.05
C ALA A 65 32.41 6.35 18.83
N ASP A 66 32.74 7.43 18.11
CA ASP A 66 32.08 7.77 16.85
C ASP A 66 32.54 6.86 15.72
N LEU A 67 33.80 6.39 15.77
CA LEU A 67 34.35 5.48 14.75
C LEU A 67 33.65 4.12 14.77
N GLN A 68 33.36 3.56 15.95
CA GLN A 68 32.63 2.28 16.07
C GLN A 68 31.24 2.36 15.42
N ARG A 69 30.50 3.46 15.64
CA ARG A 69 29.18 3.68 15.04
C ARG A 69 29.26 3.90 13.53
N LEU A 70 30.26 4.66 13.05
CA LEU A 70 30.51 4.83 11.62
C LEU A 70 30.98 3.55 10.92
N GLU A 71 31.69 2.67 11.63
CA GLU A 71 32.11 1.36 11.14
C GLU A 71 30.93 0.39 11.05
N ALA A 72 30.08 0.30 12.08
CA ALA A 72 28.83 -0.46 12.03
C ALA A 72 27.95 -0.01 10.84
N MET A 73 27.80 1.30 10.65
CA MET A 73 27.10 1.88 9.51
C MET A 73 27.74 1.47 8.16
N ARG A 74 29.08 1.47 8.07
CA ARG A 74 29.83 1.02 6.87
C ARG A 74 29.56 -0.46 6.55
N VAL A 75 29.69 -1.34 7.54
CA VAL A 75 29.51 -2.80 7.37
C VAL A 75 28.09 -3.11 6.91
N LEU A 76 27.09 -2.56 7.59
CA LEU A 76 25.68 -2.80 7.28
C LEU A 76 25.31 -2.25 5.89
N THR A 77 25.76 -1.04 5.56
CA THR A 77 25.53 -0.45 4.22
C THR A 77 26.19 -1.28 3.12
N ARG A 78 27.42 -1.77 3.32
CA ARG A 78 28.12 -2.64 2.34
C ARG A 78 27.43 -4.00 2.15
N LYS A 79 26.72 -4.51 3.17
CA LYS A 79 25.89 -5.72 3.08
C LYS A 79 24.47 -5.47 2.56
N GLY A 80 24.19 -4.29 1.99
CA GLY A 80 22.90 -3.97 1.35
C GLY A 80 21.77 -3.63 2.31
N VAL A 81 22.04 -3.45 3.61
CA VAL A 81 21.06 -2.97 4.58
C VAL A 81 20.67 -1.53 4.23
N ALA A 82 19.37 -1.24 4.22
CA ALA A 82 18.86 0.11 3.94
C ALA A 82 19.48 1.12 4.93
N LEU A 83 19.97 2.24 4.39
CA LEU A 83 20.74 3.25 5.15
C LEU A 83 20.05 3.71 6.45
N ALA A 84 18.73 3.81 6.47
CA ALA A 84 17.98 4.24 7.65
C ALA A 84 17.97 3.18 8.79
N ASP A 85 17.93 1.89 8.44
CA ASP A 85 17.96 0.80 9.41
C ASP A 85 19.40 0.50 9.86
N ALA A 86 20.35 0.55 8.91
CA ALA A 86 21.79 0.52 9.21
C ALA A 86 22.18 1.63 10.21
N ALA A 87 21.64 2.84 10.03
CA ALA A 87 21.90 3.95 10.95
C ALA A 87 21.16 3.82 12.28
N ARG A 88 19.92 3.32 12.29
CA ARG A 88 19.17 3.04 13.54
C ARG A 88 19.89 2.01 14.42
N VAL A 89 20.50 1.01 13.78
CA VAL A 89 21.39 0.04 14.44
C VAL A 89 22.67 0.71 14.93
N ALA A 90 23.39 1.41 14.05
CA ALA A 90 24.67 2.04 14.37
C ALA A 90 24.57 3.12 15.48
N LEU A 91 23.44 3.81 15.60
CA LEU A 91 23.19 4.76 16.69
C LEU A 91 22.96 4.10 18.06
N ARG A 92 22.48 2.85 18.07
CA ARG A 92 22.24 2.07 19.30
C ARG A 92 23.47 1.35 19.82
N ALA A 93 24.51 1.20 18.99
CA ALA A 93 25.79 0.65 19.41
C ALA A 93 26.46 1.58 20.44
N ALA A 94 26.29 1.25 21.72
CA ALA A 94 27.08 1.83 22.80
C ALA A 94 28.54 1.35 22.68
N PRO A 95 29.53 2.20 23.01
CA PRO A 95 30.92 1.76 23.04
C PRO A 95 31.11 0.74 24.18
N LEU A 96 31.66 -0.43 23.86
CA LEU A 96 32.01 -1.43 24.89
C LEU A 96 32.97 -0.80 25.91
N PRO A 97 32.71 -0.96 27.23
CA PRO A 97 33.51 -0.35 28.29
C PRO A 97 34.97 -0.82 28.23
N ALA A 98 35.86 -0.06 28.89
CA ALA A 98 37.25 -0.45 29.01
C ALA A 98 37.38 -1.73 29.86
N ALA A 99 38.33 -2.59 29.52
CA ALA A 99 38.60 -3.81 30.28
C ALA A 99 39.05 -3.44 31.71
N GLY A 100 38.15 -3.60 32.68
CA GLY A 100 38.35 -3.24 34.09
C GLY A 100 37.17 -2.49 34.72
N ASP A 101 36.36 -1.79 33.91
CA ASP A 101 35.14 -1.15 34.39
C ASP A 101 33.99 -2.18 34.39
N GLY A 102 33.24 -2.27 35.50
CA GLY A 102 32.22 -3.28 35.72
C GLY A 102 31.15 -3.31 34.62
N VAL A 103 31.13 -4.38 33.83
CA VAL A 103 30.19 -4.56 32.71
C VAL A 103 28.78 -4.75 33.28
N VAL A 104 27.90 -3.76 33.07
CA VAL A 104 26.47 -3.93 33.29
C VAL A 104 25.94 -4.86 32.20
N THR A 105 25.54 -6.07 32.58
CA THR A 105 25.27 -7.15 31.62
C THR A 105 23.98 -6.98 30.84
N GLU A 106 23.15 -5.99 31.16
CA GLU A 106 21.92 -5.66 30.44
C GLU A 106 22.18 -4.96 29.08
N ASP A 107 23.35 -4.34 28.88
CA ASP A 107 23.70 -3.60 27.65
C ASP A 107 24.26 -4.49 26.50
N LEU A 108 24.47 -5.78 26.75
CA LEU A 108 25.03 -6.73 25.78
C LEU A 108 23.97 -7.34 24.86
N ASP A 109 23.31 -6.48 24.08
CA ASP A 109 22.32 -6.91 23.10
C ASP A 109 22.97 -7.63 21.89
N PRO A 110 22.19 -8.41 21.10
CA PRO A 110 22.70 -9.13 19.94
C PRO A 110 23.33 -8.25 18.85
N VAL A 111 22.96 -6.97 18.79
CA VAL A 111 23.42 -6.00 17.80
C VAL A 111 24.76 -5.40 18.22
N ALA A 112 24.96 -5.15 19.52
CA ALA A 112 26.23 -4.77 20.12
C ALA A 112 27.29 -5.87 19.90
N LEU A 113 26.92 -7.15 20.07
CA LEU A 113 27.81 -8.29 19.76
C LEU A 113 28.24 -8.32 18.29
N VAL A 114 27.32 -8.04 17.35
CA VAL A 114 27.65 -7.94 15.91
C VAL A 114 28.54 -6.73 15.60
N ALA A 115 28.31 -5.59 16.25
CA ALA A 115 29.17 -4.41 16.09
C ALA A 115 30.58 -4.62 16.69
N ALA A 116 30.70 -5.47 17.71
CA ALA A 116 31.94 -5.74 18.44
C ALA A 116 32.91 -6.68 17.71
N THR A 117 32.52 -7.36 16.62
CA THR A 117 33.42 -8.31 15.93
C THR A 117 34.69 -7.65 15.36
N VAL A 118 34.70 -6.33 15.18
CA VAL A 118 35.89 -5.58 14.75
C VAL A 118 36.94 -5.37 15.86
N ASP A 119 36.61 -5.65 17.12
CA ASP A 119 37.52 -5.64 18.27
C ASP A 119 37.39 -6.97 19.05
N PRO A 120 38.08 -8.04 18.61
CA PRO A 120 37.97 -9.36 19.22
C PRO A 120 38.33 -9.38 20.71
N VAL A 121 39.25 -8.51 21.14
CA VAL A 121 39.70 -8.44 22.54
C VAL A 121 38.56 -7.94 23.44
N ARG A 122 37.86 -6.88 23.03
CA ARG A 122 36.67 -6.42 23.77
C ARG A 122 35.50 -7.39 23.66
N LEU A 123 35.30 -8.03 22.51
CA LEU A 123 34.25 -9.02 22.32
C LEU A 123 34.42 -10.21 23.27
N THR A 124 35.62 -10.80 23.35
CA THR A 124 35.92 -11.89 24.30
C THR A 124 35.73 -11.42 25.75
N ALA A 125 36.19 -10.22 26.13
CA ALA A 125 36.02 -9.69 27.48
C ALA A 125 34.54 -9.49 27.87
N ALA A 126 33.73 -8.95 26.95
CA ALA A 126 32.31 -8.71 27.16
C ALA A 126 31.49 -10.02 27.24
N LEU A 127 31.82 -11.01 26.39
CA LEU A 127 31.26 -12.35 26.45
C LEU A 127 31.65 -13.08 27.74
N ARG A 128 32.88 -12.88 28.25
CA ARG A 128 33.33 -13.45 29.54
C ARG A 128 32.46 -12.96 30.69
N CYS A 129 32.27 -11.64 30.81
CA CYS A 129 31.41 -11.05 31.84
C CYS A 129 29.96 -11.57 31.73
N ALA A 130 29.42 -11.71 30.52
CA ALA A 130 28.09 -12.27 30.31
C ALA A 130 27.97 -13.74 30.76
N VAL A 131 28.95 -14.59 30.43
CA VAL A 131 28.97 -16.01 30.86
C VAL A 131 29.17 -16.14 32.38
N GLU A 132 29.95 -15.25 33.00
CA GLU A 132 30.15 -15.24 34.45
C GLU A 132 28.88 -14.88 35.23
N ASP A 133 28.08 -13.95 34.70
CA ASP A 133 26.85 -13.43 35.32
C ASP A 133 25.61 -14.31 35.07
N VAL A 134 25.26 -14.59 33.81
CA VAL A 134 24.02 -15.32 33.47
C VAL A 134 24.22 -16.79 33.09
N GLY A 135 25.46 -17.27 33.00
CA GLY A 135 25.81 -18.66 32.68
C GLY A 135 25.85 -18.96 31.17
N THR A 136 26.66 -19.96 30.80
CA THR A 136 27.01 -20.26 29.40
C THR A 136 25.79 -20.43 28.50
N LEU A 137 24.78 -21.19 28.94
CA LEU A 137 23.61 -21.50 28.10
C LEU A 137 22.74 -20.27 27.87
N ARG A 138 22.59 -19.39 28.87
CA ARG A 138 21.73 -18.21 28.77
C ARG A 138 22.38 -17.11 27.93
N THR A 139 23.70 -16.91 28.06
CA THR A 139 24.48 -16.06 27.15
C THR A 139 24.37 -16.54 25.71
N TYR A 140 24.42 -17.86 25.47
CA TYR A 140 24.21 -18.41 24.14
C TYR A 140 22.80 -18.12 23.62
N ASP A 141 21.77 -18.46 24.41
CA ASP A 141 20.37 -18.44 23.99
C ASP A 141 19.79 -17.03 23.78
N GLU A 142 20.15 -16.07 24.64
CA GLU A 142 19.58 -14.72 24.64
C GLU A 142 20.42 -13.72 23.81
N ARG A 143 21.72 -14.01 23.58
CA ARG A 143 22.66 -13.02 23.01
C ARG A 143 23.39 -13.56 21.78
N VAL A 144 24.15 -14.66 21.91
CA VAL A 144 25.01 -15.15 20.83
C VAL A 144 24.21 -15.79 19.69
N ARG A 145 23.19 -16.61 19.97
CA ARG A 145 22.33 -17.19 18.93
C ARG A 145 21.62 -16.11 18.12
N PRO A 146 20.92 -15.12 18.71
CA PRO A 146 20.33 -14.03 17.93
C PRO A 146 21.37 -13.21 17.15
N ALA A 147 22.58 -13.01 17.68
CA ALA A 147 23.67 -12.33 16.95
C ALA A 147 24.15 -13.15 15.73
N MET A 148 24.28 -14.47 15.88
CA MET A 148 24.59 -15.38 14.77
C MET A 148 23.44 -15.46 13.75
N GLU A 149 22.18 -15.40 14.18
CA GLU A 149 21.02 -15.33 13.28
C GLU A 149 20.98 -14.02 12.49
N LEU A 150 21.32 -12.89 13.11
CA LEU A 150 21.50 -11.59 12.43
C LEU A 150 22.63 -11.64 11.38
N LEU A 151 23.75 -12.31 11.68
CA LEU A 151 24.86 -12.51 10.75
C LEU A 151 24.49 -13.46 9.60
N ALA A 152 23.80 -14.57 9.90
CA ALA A 152 23.39 -15.56 8.92
C ALA A 152 22.31 -15.02 7.95
N ALA A 153 21.39 -14.19 8.44
CA ALA A 153 20.40 -13.50 7.61
C ALA A 153 21.03 -12.47 6.64
N ALA A 154 22.26 -12.03 6.90
CA ALA A 154 22.99 -11.03 6.12
C ALA A 154 23.94 -11.62 5.04
N GLY A 155 24.00 -12.95 4.91
CA GLY A 155 24.81 -13.64 3.90
C GLY A 155 26.33 -13.66 4.16
N ARG A 156 27.01 -14.62 3.51
CA ARG A 156 28.48 -14.78 3.59
C ARG A 156 29.20 -13.69 2.81
N SER A 157 30.38 -13.31 3.31
CA SER A 157 31.27 -12.31 2.69
C SER A 157 32.41 -13.00 1.95
N ASP A 158 32.52 -12.79 0.65
CA ASP A 158 33.63 -13.30 -0.18
C ASP A 158 34.89 -12.40 -0.12
N ALA A 159 34.93 -11.42 0.78
CA ALA A 159 36.08 -10.52 0.95
C ALA A 159 37.19 -11.16 1.82
N PRO A 160 38.47 -11.15 1.41
CA PRO A 160 39.56 -11.69 2.22
C PRO A 160 39.79 -10.89 3.52
N GLY A 161 39.91 -11.58 4.65
CA GLY A 161 40.58 -11.08 5.86
C GLY A 161 39.71 -10.72 7.07
N HIS A 162 38.37 -10.69 6.97
CA HIS A 162 37.51 -10.50 8.14
C HIS A 162 36.13 -11.14 7.98
N ASP A 163 35.85 -12.19 8.76
CA ASP A 163 34.54 -12.83 8.84
C ASP A 163 33.94 -12.63 10.25
N PRO A 164 32.94 -11.74 10.42
CA PRO A 164 32.26 -11.50 11.68
C PRO A 164 31.62 -12.77 12.31
N GLU A 165 31.14 -13.71 11.49
CA GLU A 165 30.54 -14.97 12.00
C GLU A 165 31.62 -15.83 12.67
N ALA A 166 32.77 -15.99 12.00
CA ALA A 166 33.92 -16.72 12.54
C ALA A 166 34.55 -16.04 13.77
N VAL A 167 34.59 -14.69 13.82
CA VAL A 167 35.12 -13.96 14.98
C VAL A 167 34.21 -14.10 16.20
N LEU A 168 32.89 -14.00 16.03
CA LEU A 168 31.94 -14.20 17.12
C LEU A 168 31.93 -15.67 17.61
N GLU A 169 32.00 -16.64 16.70
CA GLU A 169 32.17 -18.05 17.04
C GLU A 169 33.48 -18.30 17.83
N ALA A 170 34.61 -17.78 17.36
CA ALA A 170 35.90 -17.95 18.04
C ALA A 170 35.91 -17.36 19.45
N ALA A 171 35.47 -16.10 19.61
CA ALA A 171 35.44 -15.40 20.89
C ALA A 171 34.54 -16.11 21.92
N PHE A 172 33.36 -16.57 21.51
CA PHE A 172 32.47 -17.29 22.44
C PHE A 172 33.01 -18.68 22.80
N LEU A 173 33.60 -19.42 21.85
CA LEU A 173 34.22 -20.72 22.11
C LEU A 173 35.46 -20.62 23.01
N GLU A 174 36.18 -19.52 22.95
CA GLU A 174 37.28 -19.19 23.87
C GLU A 174 36.77 -19.01 25.30
N VAL A 175 35.79 -18.12 25.51
CA VAL A 175 35.17 -17.88 26.83
C VAL A 175 34.61 -19.16 27.45
N VAL A 176 33.89 -19.99 26.67
CA VAL A 176 33.34 -21.26 27.16
C VAL A 176 34.45 -22.23 27.60
N ARG A 177 35.60 -22.21 26.92
CA ARG A 177 36.77 -23.03 27.28
C ARG A 177 37.45 -22.54 28.55
N GLU A 178 37.64 -21.22 28.69
CA GLU A 178 38.19 -20.59 29.89
C GLU A 178 37.30 -20.89 31.11
N ARG A 179 35.98 -20.70 30.97
CA ARG A 179 35.00 -21.00 32.03
C ARG A 179 35.05 -22.46 32.45
N ALA A 180 35.15 -23.40 31.49
CA ALA A 180 35.29 -24.82 31.80
C ALA A 180 36.62 -25.16 32.50
N GLN A 181 37.72 -24.45 32.20
CA GLN A 181 39.01 -24.66 32.87
C GLN A 181 39.06 -24.08 34.28
N ALA A 182 38.32 -22.99 34.55
CA ALA A 182 38.23 -22.36 35.86
C ALA A 182 37.35 -23.11 36.87
N LEU A 183 36.51 -24.04 36.41
CA LEU A 183 35.61 -24.82 37.25
C LEU A 183 36.31 -26.06 37.86
N PRO A 184 35.88 -26.52 39.06
CA PRO A 184 36.42 -27.74 39.66
C PRO A 184 36.22 -28.95 38.75
N GLN A 185 37.30 -29.70 38.49
CA GLN A 185 37.23 -30.89 37.64
C GLN A 185 36.22 -31.91 38.18
N PRO A 186 35.20 -32.33 37.40
CA PRO A 186 34.18 -33.23 37.91
C PRO A 186 34.75 -34.60 38.30
N GLY A 187 34.35 -35.08 39.48
CA GLY A 187 34.76 -36.37 40.03
C GLY A 187 34.35 -37.57 39.16
N ALA A 188 34.52 -38.80 39.69
CA ALA A 188 34.42 -40.08 38.98
C ALA A 188 33.05 -40.45 38.33
N ALA A 189 32.14 -39.49 38.13
CA ALA A 189 30.84 -39.65 37.51
C ALA A 189 30.89 -39.72 35.96
N ALA A 190 29.75 -40.13 35.38
CA ALA A 190 29.59 -40.45 33.96
C ALA A 190 29.92 -39.27 33.02
N ALA A 191 30.61 -39.58 31.92
CA ALA A 191 30.93 -38.61 30.87
C ALA A 191 29.82 -38.54 29.81
N VAL A 192 29.35 -37.34 29.50
CA VAL A 192 28.39 -37.06 28.42
C VAL A 192 29.16 -36.79 27.13
N VAL A 193 28.95 -37.61 26.10
CA VAL A 193 29.53 -37.38 24.76
C VAL A 193 28.49 -36.72 23.87
N LEU A 194 28.80 -35.53 23.35
CA LEU A 194 27.97 -34.80 22.39
C LEU A 194 28.52 -35.02 20.99
N VAL A 195 27.78 -35.73 20.14
CA VAL A 195 28.19 -36.06 18.76
C VAL A 195 27.57 -35.06 17.79
N VAL A 196 28.39 -34.35 17.02
CA VAL A 196 27.94 -33.28 16.11
C VAL A 196 28.11 -33.70 14.65
N ALA A 197 27.07 -33.51 13.84
CA ALA A 197 27.11 -33.84 12.41
C ALA A 197 27.97 -32.84 11.61
N PRO A 198 28.70 -33.27 10.57
CA PRO A 198 29.51 -32.36 9.78
C PRO A 198 28.58 -31.40 9.02
N ARG A 199 28.92 -30.10 9.00
CA ARG A 199 28.19 -28.99 8.34
C ARG A 199 27.01 -28.35 9.10
N ARG A 200 26.92 -28.42 10.44
CA ARG A 200 26.06 -27.51 11.23
C ARG A 200 26.76 -26.96 12.47
N HIS A 201 26.42 -25.72 12.83
CA HIS A 201 27.06 -24.85 13.83
C HIS A 201 27.50 -25.61 15.10
N VAL A 202 28.82 -25.72 15.32
CA VAL A 202 29.39 -26.42 16.47
C VAL A 202 29.25 -25.63 17.77
N VAL A 203 29.01 -24.31 17.68
CA VAL A 203 28.79 -23.39 18.81
C VAL A 203 27.72 -23.90 19.79
N ALA A 204 26.56 -24.35 19.29
CA ALA A 204 25.47 -24.83 20.13
C ALA A 204 25.86 -26.05 20.98
N ALA A 205 26.65 -26.97 20.41
CA ALA A 205 27.12 -28.17 21.11
C ALA A 205 28.17 -27.83 22.17
N HIS A 206 29.01 -26.82 21.93
CA HIS A 206 29.99 -26.33 22.90
C HIS A 206 29.33 -25.49 24.01
N ALA A 207 28.31 -24.68 23.70
CA ALA A 207 27.48 -24.00 24.70
C ALA A 207 26.83 -25.01 25.66
N LEU A 208 26.22 -26.08 25.11
CA LEU A 208 25.66 -27.17 25.90
C LEU A 208 26.73 -27.90 26.72
N ALA A 209 27.92 -28.14 26.16
CA ALA A 209 29.03 -28.75 26.89
C ALA A 209 29.50 -27.88 28.08
N GLY A 210 29.65 -26.57 27.87
CA GLY A 210 30.01 -25.62 28.93
C GLY A 210 28.97 -25.57 30.05
N ALA A 211 27.69 -25.48 29.70
CA ALA A 211 26.59 -25.47 30.66
C ALA A 211 26.46 -26.79 31.45
N LEU A 212 26.75 -27.93 30.82
CA LEU A 212 26.84 -29.23 31.50
C LEU A 212 28.06 -29.28 32.44
N HIS A 213 29.16 -28.59 32.11
CA HIS A 213 30.32 -28.47 32.98
C HIS A 213 30.06 -27.56 34.18
N GLU A 214 29.32 -26.47 34.00
CA GLU A 214 28.84 -25.57 35.07
C GLU A 214 28.01 -26.31 36.13
N VAL A 215 27.30 -27.38 35.76
CA VAL A 215 26.57 -28.27 36.70
C VAL A 215 27.35 -29.53 37.12
N GLY A 216 28.66 -29.57 36.89
CA GLY A 216 29.55 -30.64 37.39
C GLY A 216 29.48 -31.95 36.60
N LEU A 217 29.15 -31.92 35.31
CA LEU A 217 29.21 -33.09 34.43
C LEU A 217 30.46 -33.04 33.53
N ARG A 218 31.14 -34.18 33.38
CA ARG A 218 32.23 -34.30 32.41
C ARG A 218 31.64 -34.42 31.00
N THR A 219 32.03 -33.54 30.10
CA THR A 219 31.52 -33.51 28.72
C THR A 219 32.64 -33.63 27.69
N ARG A 220 32.35 -34.27 26.55
CA ARG A 220 33.25 -34.27 25.39
C ARG A 220 32.46 -34.10 24.10
N VAL A 221 32.75 -33.04 23.35
CA VAL A 221 32.21 -32.85 21.99
C VAL A 221 33.06 -33.66 21.01
N VAL A 222 32.44 -34.42 20.12
CA VAL A 222 33.09 -35.30 19.13
C VAL A 222 32.42 -35.13 17.78
N ASP A 223 33.21 -35.01 16.71
CA ASP A 223 32.68 -34.99 15.35
C ASP A 223 32.10 -36.38 14.98
N HIS A 224 30.95 -36.39 14.30
CA HIS A 224 30.28 -37.62 13.89
C HIS A 224 31.18 -38.55 13.08
N ALA A 225 32.09 -38.05 12.24
CA ALA A 225 33.03 -38.88 11.48
C ALA A 225 34.04 -39.60 12.40
N VAL A 226 34.46 -38.97 13.49
CA VAL A 226 35.33 -39.57 14.52
C VAL A 226 34.56 -40.64 15.30
N TRP A 227 33.31 -40.36 15.66
CA TRP A 227 32.43 -41.31 16.35
C TRP A 227 32.05 -42.51 15.48
N SER A 228 31.68 -42.29 14.21
CA SER A 228 31.31 -43.34 13.26
C SER A 228 32.49 -44.21 12.81
N ALA A 229 33.72 -43.72 12.94
CA ALA A 229 34.94 -44.49 12.65
C ALA A 229 35.31 -45.50 13.75
N GLY A 230 34.52 -45.61 14.83
CA GLY A 230 34.71 -46.65 15.86
C GLY A 230 36.00 -46.53 16.69
N ARG A 231 36.67 -45.36 16.65
CA ARG A 231 37.90 -45.12 17.42
C ARG A 231 37.55 -44.93 18.89
N GLU A 232 38.36 -45.47 19.80
CA GLU A 232 38.19 -45.21 21.23
C GLU A 232 38.31 -43.70 21.51
N VAL A 233 37.33 -43.15 22.24
CA VAL A 233 37.35 -41.76 22.69
C VAL A 233 38.05 -41.72 24.05
N PRO A 234 39.25 -41.11 24.19
CA PRO A 234 40.02 -41.18 25.43
C PRO A 234 39.24 -40.63 26.62
N GLY A 235 39.21 -41.39 27.72
CA GLY A 235 38.48 -41.04 28.95
C GLY A 235 36.99 -41.44 28.96
N VAL A 236 36.46 -42.06 27.91
CA VAL A 236 35.09 -42.61 27.87
C VAL A 236 35.16 -44.13 28.03
N GLY A 237 34.71 -44.65 29.17
CA GLY A 237 34.63 -46.10 29.40
C GLY A 237 33.64 -46.79 28.45
N ARG A 238 33.83 -48.11 28.24
CA ARG A 238 33.06 -48.94 27.28
C ARG A 238 31.56 -48.61 27.26
N SER A 239 31.09 -48.01 26.17
CA SER A 239 29.68 -47.66 25.95
C SER A 239 28.85 -48.89 25.57
N THR A 240 27.74 -49.10 26.27
CA THR A 240 26.79 -50.19 25.97
C THR A 240 25.80 -49.75 24.90
N TRP A 241 25.65 -50.57 23.86
CA TRP A 241 24.74 -50.33 22.73
C TRP A 241 23.27 -50.56 23.12
N TRP A 242 22.39 -49.67 22.66
CA TRP A 242 20.94 -49.91 22.58
C TRP A 242 20.41 -49.50 21.21
N SER A 243 20.30 -50.48 20.29
CA SER A 243 19.59 -50.33 19.02
C SER A 243 18.41 -51.29 18.96
N ARG A 244 17.19 -50.76 19.06
CA ARG A 244 15.94 -51.48 18.75
C ARG A 244 14.90 -50.53 18.16
N CYS A 245 14.94 -50.37 16.84
CA CYS A 245 13.72 -50.11 16.10
C CYS A 245 13.41 -51.38 15.31
N THR A 246 12.32 -52.08 15.67
CA THR A 246 11.88 -53.31 15.00
C THR A 246 10.60 -53.02 14.25
N SER A 247 10.72 -52.74 12.96
CA SER A 247 9.62 -52.89 12.01
C SER A 247 10.21 -53.42 10.69
N ARG A 248 9.58 -54.47 10.14
CA ARG A 248 10.01 -55.08 8.88
C ARG A 248 9.51 -54.23 7.72
N CYS A 249 10.39 -53.94 6.75
CA CYS A 249 9.98 -53.62 5.40
C CYS A 249 10.93 -54.32 4.41
N PRO A 250 10.45 -55.26 3.56
CA PRO A 250 11.25 -55.81 2.48
C PRO A 250 11.40 -54.80 1.34
N ARG A 251 12.52 -54.89 0.60
CA ARG A 251 12.88 -53.98 -0.51
C ARG A 251 11.77 -53.89 -1.58
N PRO A 252 11.67 -52.74 -2.27
CA PRO A 252 12.14 -52.73 -3.65
C PRO A 252 13.13 -51.60 -4.00
N ARG A 253 13.61 -51.61 -5.24
CA ARG A 253 14.64 -50.72 -5.81
C ARG A 253 14.00 -49.43 -6.36
N GLY A 254 14.66 -48.29 -6.20
CA GLY A 254 14.30 -47.01 -6.87
C GLY A 254 14.35 -45.80 -5.92
N PRO A 255 14.73 -44.60 -6.39
CA PRO A 255 14.85 -43.42 -5.54
C PRO A 255 13.48 -42.79 -5.28
N CYS A 256 13.00 -42.87 -4.04
CA CYS A 256 11.80 -42.16 -3.60
C CYS A 256 12.18 -40.92 -2.78
N ALA A 257 11.53 -39.80 -3.05
CA ALA A 257 11.78 -38.53 -2.38
C ALA A 257 10.96 -38.37 -1.08
N ALA A 258 11.34 -37.35 -0.30
CA ALA A 258 10.57 -36.70 0.77
C ALA A 258 10.26 -37.48 2.07
N ALA A 259 10.96 -37.07 3.14
CA ALA A 259 10.44 -36.90 4.50
C ALA A 259 11.30 -35.82 5.19
N ARG A 260 10.89 -34.54 5.16
CA ARG A 260 10.11 -33.86 6.22
C ARG A 260 10.57 -34.13 7.65
N THR A 261 10.88 -33.03 8.33
CA THR A 261 11.25 -32.90 9.74
C THR A 261 10.11 -33.31 10.70
N PRO A 262 10.48 -33.67 11.94
CA PRO A 262 9.66 -33.34 13.10
C PRO A 262 10.47 -32.51 14.11
N SER A 263 10.09 -31.24 14.26
CA SER A 263 10.50 -30.39 15.36
C SER A 263 9.58 -30.61 16.57
N SER A 264 10.02 -31.42 17.54
CA SER A 264 9.52 -31.31 18.92
C SER A 264 10.53 -31.94 19.89
N TRP A 265 11.07 -31.14 20.80
CA TRP A 265 11.94 -31.62 21.88
C TRP A 265 11.09 -31.90 23.12
N TRP A 266 10.99 -33.17 23.51
CA TRP A 266 10.34 -33.58 24.76
C TRP A 266 11.38 -34.14 25.71
N VAL A 267 11.64 -33.44 26.83
CA VAL A 267 12.41 -34.00 27.95
C VAL A 267 11.45 -34.80 28.83
N ARG A 268 11.51 -36.13 28.77
CA ARG A 268 10.91 -37.02 29.77
C ARG A 268 11.99 -37.51 30.72
N GLY A 269 12.02 -36.95 31.92
CA GLY A 269 12.79 -37.54 33.02
C GLY A 269 12.14 -38.84 33.49
N SER A 270 12.92 -39.92 33.58
CA SER A 270 12.49 -41.16 34.25
C SER A 270 13.63 -41.77 35.04
N VAL A 271 13.59 -41.59 36.36
CA VAL A 271 14.41 -42.34 37.32
C VAL A 271 13.90 -43.78 37.35
N THR A 272 14.79 -44.77 37.17
CA THR A 272 14.41 -46.19 37.22
C THR A 272 14.60 -46.77 38.62
N SER A 273 13.50 -47.19 39.26
CA SER A 273 13.52 -47.99 40.49
C SER A 273 13.46 -49.50 40.19
N ARG A 274 14.13 -50.32 41.01
CA ARG A 274 14.08 -51.79 40.91
C ARG A 274 12.78 -52.33 41.54
N ARG A 275 12.14 -53.29 40.89
CA ARG A 275 10.89 -53.94 41.34
C ARG A 275 11.07 -54.93 42.50
N ARG A 276 10.00 -55.10 43.30
CA ARG A 276 9.53 -56.39 43.86
C ARG A 276 8.00 -56.51 43.73
N ARG A 277 7.46 -57.75 43.73
CA ARG A 277 6.00 -58.09 43.71
C ARG A 277 5.49 -58.27 45.17
N ALA A 278 4.21 -58.45 45.54
CA ALA A 278 2.87 -58.58 44.88
C ALA A 278 1.79 -58.20 45.96
N PRO A 279 0.46 -58.48 45.84
CA PRO A 279 -0.45 -58.72 44.69
C PRO A 279 -1.66 -57.75 44.69
N ALA A 280 -2.69 -58.00 43.86
CA ALA A 280 -3.95 -57.22 43.80
C ALA A 280 -5.08 -57.80 44.68
N PRO A 281 -6.21 -57.07 44.84
CA PRO A 281 -7.46 -57.66 44.31
C PRO A 281 -8.41 -56.70 43.57
N SER A 282 -9.38 -57.32 42.89
CA SER A 282 -10.64 -56.87 42.26
C SER A 282 -11.45 -55.80 43.05
N ALA A 283 -12.45 -55.07 42.51
CA ALA A 283 -13.52 -55.47 41.56
C ALA A 283 -14.18 -54.23 40.85
N PRO A 284 -15.34 -54.29 40.13
CA PRO A 284 -15.55 -53.50 38.91
C PRO A 284 -16.71 -52.46 38.91
N TRP A 285 -16.82 -51.71 37.80
CA TRP A 285 -17.98 -50.88 37.43
C TRP A 285 -19.27 -51.68 37.16
N PRO A 286 -20.46 -51.08 37.38
CA PRO A 286 -21.70 -51.44 36.71
C PRO A 286 -22.16 -50.38 35.65
N PRO A 287 -23.15 -50.68 34.76
CA PRO A 287 -23.33 -49.95 33.50
C PRO A 287 -24.72 -49.30 33.27
N ARG A 288 -24.77 -48.45 32.23
CA ARG A 288 -25.88 -48.08 31.30
C ARG A 288 -27.35 -48.44 31.64
N SER A 289 -28.25 -47.50 31.36
CA SER A 289 -29.56 -47.78 30.71
C SER A 289 -30.04 -46.60 29.83
N ARG A 290 -31.14 -46.79 29.07
CA ARG A 290 -31.63 -45.93 27.97
C ARG A 290 -33.16 -45.77 28.00
N ARG A 291 -33.68 -44.57 27.61
CA ARG A 291 -35.01 -44.29 26.98
C ARG A 291 -36.28 -44.49 27.87
N PRO A 292 -37.49 -44.00 27.47
CA PRO A 292 -37.87 -42.78 26.72
C PRO A 292 -39.16 -42.03 27.23
N SER A 293 -39.53 -40.95 26.51
CA SER A 293 -40.90 -40.50 26.13
C SER A 293 -41.93 -39.78 27.06
N THR A 294 -42.32 -38.56 26.60
CA THR A 294 -43.70 -38.00 26.39
C THR A 294 -44.48 -37.15 27.44
N TRP A 295 -45.36 -36.29 26.88
CA TRP A 295 -46.40 -35.38 27.45
C TRP A 295 -45.91 -34.08 28.14
N SER A 296 -46.59 -32.91 28.09
CA SER A 296 -47.60 -32.31 27.16
C SER A 296 -47.88 -30.83 27.56
N ARG A 297 -48.35 -29.96 26.64
CA ARG A 297 -49.18 -28.70 26.73
C ARG A 297 -49.24 -27.91 28.08
N SER A 298 -49.35 -26.57 28.18
CA SER A 298 -50.04 -25.55 27.34
C SER A 298 -49.62 -24.11 27.75
N ALA A 299 -50.04 -23.08 26.99
CA ALA A 299 -49.97 -21.66 27.39
C ALA A 299 -51.01 -21.28 28.48
N PRO A 300 -51.02 -20.01 28.94
CA PRO A 300 -52.05 -19.12 28.37
C PRO A 300 -51.60 -17.66 28.15
N ALA A 301 -52.42 -16.92 27.40
CA ALA A 301 -52.38 -15.46 27.28
C ALA A 301 -53.73 -14.87 27.76
N ALA A 302 -53.74 -13.61 28.21
CA ALA A 302 -54.97 -12.86 28.48
C ALA A 302 -54.80 -11.37 28.11
N ARG A 303 -55.85 -10.79 27.51
CA ARG A 303 -55.97 -9.36 27.14
C ARG A 303 -56.83 -8.63 28.19
N LEU A 304 -56.81 -7.28 28.21
CA LEU A 304 -57.97 -6.40 27.90
C LEU A 304 -57.83 -4.95 28.43
N ARG A 305 -58.47 -4.00 27.70
CA ARG A 305 -58.75 -2.57 28.00
C ARG A 305 -57.54 -1.61 28.02
N GLY A 306 -57.58 -0.37 27.49
CA GLY A 306 -58.61 0.35 26.71
C GLY A 306 -59.19 1.59 27.40
N CYS A 307 -58.84 2.79 26.90
CA CYS A 307 -59.46 4.15 26.93
C CYS A 307 -58.46 5.08 26.18
N GLU A 308 -58.79 5.80 25.09
CA GLU A 308 -59.51 7.10 25.02
C GLU A 308 -58.89 8.17 25.96
N GLY A 309 -58.48 9.40 25.59
CA GLY A 309 -58.43 10.25 24.38
C GLY A 309 -57.40 11.37 24.69
N SER A 310 -57.28 12.52 24.02
CA SER A 310 -58.01 13.18 22.93
C SER A 310 -57.11 14.22 22.24
N ASP A 311 -57.60 14.78 21.13
CA ASP A 311 -56.99 15.77 20.23
C ASP A 311 -56.46 17.08 20.87
N GLY A 312 -55.62 17.80 20.11
CA GLY A 312 -55.19 19.17 20.48
C GLY A 312 -54.15 19.77 19.51
N ALA A 313 -54.59 20.21 18.33
CA ALA A 313 -53.70 20.75 17.29
C ALA A 313 -53.49 22.28 17.34
N GLY A 314 -52.29 22.72 16.94
CA GLY A 314 -52.09 23.99 16.22
C GLY A 314 -51.84 25.27 17.04
N GLY A 315 -50.99 26.15 16.51
CA GLY A 315 -50.81 27.52 17.02
C GLY A 315 -49.41 28.10 16.80
N ARG A 316 -49.16 28.75 15.66
CA ARG A 316 -48.01 29.66 15.49
C ARG A 316 -48.42 31.06 15.91
N ALA A 317 -47.54 31.81 16.58
CA ALA A 317 -47.40 33.25 16.36
C ALA A 317 -46.08 33.78 16.97
N TYR A 318 -45.42 34.68 16.22
CA TYR A 318 -44.48 35.66 16.77
C TYR A 318 -45.26 36.68 17.61
N ASP A 319 -44.66 37.23 18.68
CA ASP A 319 -44.29 38.66 18.69
C ASP A 319 -43.43 39.08 19.92
N GLY A 320 -42.87 40.28 19.88
CA GLY A 320 -42.84 41.17 21.05
C GLY A 320 -41.58 41.21 21.93
N ILE A 321 -40.60 42.03 21.53
CA ILE A 321 -39.49 42.45 22.41
C ILE A 321 -40.00 43.33 23.57
N ARG A 322 -39.57 43.04 24.81
CA ARG A 322 -39.35 44.07 25.84
C ARG A 322 -38.28 43.61 26.85
N GLY A 323 -37.27 44.44 27.07
CA GLY A 323 -36.09 44.09 27.86
C GLY A 323 -36.26 44.30 29.38
N SER A 324 -35.52 43.51 30.15
CA SER A 324 -35.20 43.81 31.55
C SER A 324 -33.80 43.26 31.87
N SER A 325 -32.88 44.14 32.21
CA SER A 325 -31.46 43.85 32.41
C SER A 325 -31.17 43.28 33.80
N ARG A 326 -30.89 41.98 33.88
CA ARG A 326 -30.13 41.39 35.01
C ARG A 326 -29.10 40.39 34.50
N LEU A 327 -27.84 40.82 34.44
CA LEU A 327 -26.69 39.97 34.16
C LEU A 327 -26.39 39.07 35.37
N GLY A 328 -27.10 37.95 35.48
CA GLY A 328 -26.67 36.84 36.33
C GLY A 328 -25.39 36.20 35.77
N PRO A 329 -24.48 35.68 36.61
CA PRO A 329 -23.24 35.09 36.14
C PRO A 329 -23.54 33.84 35.32
N ARG A 330 -23.20 33.87 34.02
CA ARG A 330 -23.29 32.69 33.15
C ARG A 330 -22.36 31.60 33.68
N SER A 331 -22.92 30.63 34.39
CA SER A 331 -22.22 29.40 34.75
C SER A 331 -21.78 28.70 33.47
N ARG A 332 -20.50 28.86 33.11
CA ARG A 332 -19.85 28.03 32.10
C ARG A 332 -19.84 26.60 32.63
N GLN A 333 -20.90 25.84 32.35
CA GLN A 333 -20.87 24.39 32.43
C GLN A 333 -19.89 23.89 31.36
N ARG A 334 -18.59 23.92 31.71
CA ARG A 334 -17.59 23.05 31.13
C ARG A 334 -18.10 21.64 31.36
N ALA A 335 -18.68 21.03 30.34
CA ALA A 335 -18.96 19.59 30.37
C ALA A 335 -17.63 18.90 30.68
N ALA A 336 -17.51 18.36 31.89
CA ALA A 336 -16.31 17.68 32.32
C ALA A 336 -16.17 16.41 31.48
N ARG A 337 -15.35 16.47 30.43
CA ARG A 337 -14.95 15.28 29.68
C ARG A 337 -14.43 14.27 30.69
N ARG A 338 -15.08 13.11 30.79
CA ARG A 338 -14.57 11.99 31.57
C ARG A 338 -13.12 11.72 31.11
N PRO A 339 -12.18 11.47 32.02
CA PRO A 339 -10.84 11.06 31.63
C PRO A 339 -10.96 9.76 30.82
N GLN A 340 -10.42 9.76 29.60
CA GLN A 340 -10.48 8.58 28.74
C GLN A 340 -9.76 7.41 29.41
N THR A 341 -10.38 6.24 29.38
CA THR A 341 -9.75 5.01 29.87
C THR A 341 -8.55 4.64 28.99
N LEU A 342 -7.65 3.80 29.49
CA LEU A 342 -6.56 3.28 28.63
C LEU A 342 -7.15 2.44 27.49
N ASP A 343 -8.21 1.68 27.75
CA ASP A 343 -8.93 0.89 26.75
C ASP A 343 -9.52 1.78 25.62
N GLU A 344 -10.09 2.94 25.97
CA GLU A 344 -10.56 3.94 24.99
C GLU A 344 -9.43 4.55 24.16
N LYS A 345 -8.19 4.62 24.69
CA LYS A 345 -7.02 5.11 23.95
C LYS A 345 -6.41 4.07 23.01
N PHE A 346 -6.48 2.79 23.37
CA PHE A 346 -5.94 1.70 22.53
C PHE A 346 -6.96 1.12 21.54
N GLY A 347 -8.25 1.37 21.73
CA GLY A 347 -9.28 1.17 20.71
C GLY A 347 -9.49 -0.29 20.29
N PHE A 348 -9.91 -0.49 19.05
CA PHE A 348 -10.08 -1.83 18.45
C PHE A 348 -8.88 -2.21 17.58
N VAL A 349 -8.66 -3.51 17.39
CA VAL A 349 -7.69 -4.04 16.43
C VAL A 349 -8.20 -3.82 15.01
N GLY A 350 -7.49 -2.99 14.23
CA GLY A 350 -7.77 -2.80 12.81
C GLY A 350 -7.14 -3.91 11.94
N LEU A 351 -7.74 -4.16 10.78
CA LEU A 351 -7.32 -5.16 9.78
C LEU A 351 -7.10 -4.52 8.40
N THR A 352 -6.07 -4.96 7.69
CA THR A 352 -5.82 -4.67 6.27
C THR A 352 -6.22 -5.86 5.39
N TYR A 353 -6.10 -5.72 4.07
CA TYR A 353 -6.42 -6.78 3.11
C TYR A 353 -5.57 -8.06 3.32
N ASP A 354 -4.33 -7.91 3.80
CA ASP A 354 -3.42 -9.02 4.09
C ASP A 354 -3.72 -9.78 5.40
N ASP A 355 -4.54 -9.21 6.30
CA ASP A 355 -4.89 -9.85 7.57
C ASP A 355 -6.10 -10.78 7.44
N VAL A 356 -6.75 -10.83 6.26
CA VAL A 356 -8.01 -11.54 6.03
C VAL A 356 -8.06 -12.29 4.71
N LEU A 357 -8.76 -13.43 4.72
CA LEU A 357 -9.22 -14.15 3.52
C LEU A 357 -10.75 -14.20 3.51
N LEU A 358 -11.33 -14.36 2.32
CA LEU A 358 -12.75 -14.67 2.17
C LEU A 358 -12.97 -16.17 2.40
N LEU A 359 -14.01 -16.52 3.17
CA LEU A 359 -14.46 -17.89 3.33
C LEU A 359 -15.29 -18.31 2.10
N PRO A 360 -14.94 -19.43 1.43
CA PRO A 360 -15.78 -19.99 0.37
C PRO A 360 -17.16 -20.42 0.90
N GLY A 361 -18.16 -20.39 0.04
CA GLY A 361 -19.53 -20.82 0.30
C GLY A 361 -20.06 -21.79 -0.75
N GLU A 362 -21.31 -22.22 -0.57
CA GLU A 362 -22.06 -22.94 -1.60
C GLU A 362 -22.39 -22.02 -2.78
N THR A 363 -22.24 -22.52 -4.00
CA THR A 363 -22.30 -21.71 -5.22
C THR A 363 -22.83 -22.49 -6.42
N ASP A 364 -23.72 -21.86 -7.17
CA ASP A 364 -24.23 -22.24 -8.49
C ASP A 364 -23.92 -21.13 -9.53
N VAL A 365 -23.04 -20.18 -9.17
CA VAL A 365 -22.74 -18.99 -9.97
C VAL A 365 -21.68 -19.32 -11.01
N ILE A 366 -21.96 -19.04 -12.28
CA ILE A 366 -20.95 -19.12 -13.34
C ILE A 366 -20.20 -17.78 -13.35
N PRO A 367 -18.85 -17.74 -13.30
CA PRO A 367 -18.09 -16.48 -13.25
C PRO A 367 -18.35 -15.50 -14.42
N SER A 368 -18.80 -15.98 -15.59
CA SER A 368 -19.19 -15.12 -16.72
C SER A 368 -20.51 -14.38 -16.50
N ASP A 369 -21.36 -14.88 -15.60
CA ASP A 369 -22.75 -14.46 -15.42
C ASP A 369 -22.91 -13.59 -14.16
N ALA A 370 -21.79 -13.30 -13.47
CA ALA A 370 -21.74 -12.44 -12.30
C ALA A 370 -21.82 -10.97 -12.71
N ASP A 371 -22.82 -10.25 -12.21
CA ASP A 371 -22.99 -8.82 -12.47
C ASP A 371 -22.17 -7.99 -11.47
N THR A 372 -21.17 -7.27 -11.99
CA THR A 372 -20.34 -6.37 -11.20
C THR A 372 -20.83 -4.91 -11.21
N THR A 373 -21.99 -4.64 -11.83
CA THR A 373 -22.65 -3.33 -11.82
C THR A 373 -22.79 -2.81 -10.38
N SER A 374 -22.31 -1.59 -10.15
CA SER A 374 -22.15 -1.00 -8.83
C SER A 374 -22.51 0.48 -8.81
N ARG A 375 -22.82 1.03 -7.63
CA ARG A 375 -23.08 2.47 -7.48
C ARG A 375 -21.80 3.24 -7.20
N LEU A 376 -21.50 4.22 -8.04
CA LEU A 376 -20.47 5.23 -7.76
C LEU A 376 -21.03 6.30 -6.81
N THR A 377 -22.25 6.77 -7.07
CA THR A 377 -22.98 7.72 -6.23
C THR A 377 -24.44 7.28 -6.07
N ARG A 378 -25.27 8.11 -5.42
CA ARG A 378 -26.72 7.86 -5.31
C ARG A 378 -27.41 7.67 -6.67
N GLU A 379 -26.96 8.41 -7.69
CA GLU A 379 -27.60 8.45 -9.02
C GLU A 379 -26.75 7.84 -10.14
N ILE A 380 -25.42 7.75 -9.96
CA ILE A 380 -24.51 7.21 -10.99
C ILE A 380 -24.09 5.79 -10.64
N SER A 381 -24.36 4.87 -11.58
CA SER A 381 -23.87 3.49 -11.56
C SER A 381 -22.78 3.27 -12.60
N VAL A 382 -21.88 2.33 -12.30
CA VAL A 382 -20.76 1.89 -13.15
C VAL A 382 -20.90 0.40 -13.43
N LYS A 383 -20.53 -0.04 -14.63
CA LYS A 383 -20.59 -1.47 -15.02
C LYS A 383 -19.51 -2.32 -14.38
N ILE A 384 -18.35 -1.75 -14.11
CA ILE A 384 -17.30 -2.37 -13.30
C ILE A 384 -16.97 -1.45 -12.11
N PRO A 385 -16.69 -1.98 -10.91
CA PRO A 385 -16.57 -1.18 -9.68
C PRO A 385 -15.21 -0.50 -9.54
N LEU A 386 -14.59 -0.07 -10.64
CA LEU A 386 -13.23 0.45 -10.70
C LEU A 386 -13.22 1.94 -11.04
N LEU A 387 -12.48 2.71 -10.25
CA LEU A 387 -12.21 4.14 -10.49
C LEU A 387 -10.71 4.37 -10.60
N SER A 388 -10.27 5.24 -11.52
CA SER A 388 -8.87 5.67 -11.55
C SER A 388 -8.64 6.88 -10.64
N ALA A 389 -7.57 6.83 -9.84
CA ALA A 389 -7.32 7.82 -8.79
C ALA A 389 -7.01 9.22 -9.35
N ALA A 390 -7.41 10.24 -8.60
CA ALA A 390 -7.21 11.66 -8.92
C ALA A 390 -5.75 12.12 -8.74
N MET A 391 -4.84 11.56 -9.53
CA MET A 391 -3.40 11.75 -9.43
C MET A 391 -2.76 12.08 -10.77
N ASP A 392 -1.73 12.94 -10.75
CA ASP A 392 -1.01 13.43 -11.95
C ASP A 392 -0.09 12.41 -12.64
N THR A 393 -0.01 11.20 -12.09
CA THR A 393 0.62 10.03 -12.72
C THR A 393 -0.38 8.91 -13.02
N VAL A 394 -1.69 9.17 -12.87
CA VAL A 394 -2.76 8.18 -13.08
C VAL A 394 -3.83 8.67 -14.05
N THR A 395 -4.48 9.82 -13.80
CA THR A 395 -5.73 10.18 -14.51
C THR A 395 -5.74 11.57 -15.14
N GLU A 396 -5.46 11.61 -16.44
CA GLU A 396 -5.86 12.68 -17.36
C GLU A 396 -6.93 12.13 -18.35
N GLY A 397 -7.37 12.94 -19.32
CA GLY A 397 -8.45 12.62 -20.26
C GLY A 397 -8.29 11.26 -20.98
N ARG A 398 -7.07 10.86 -21.35
CA ARG A 398 -6.82 9.53 -21.96
C ARG A 398 -7.24 8.38 -21.04
N MET A 399 -6.83 8.42 -19.78
CA MET A 399 -7.24 7.43 -18.76
C MET A 399 -8.74 7.53 -18.49
N ALA A 400 -9.29 8.74 -18.37
CA ALA A 400 -10.71 8.92 -18.08
C ALA A 400 -11.63 8.36 -19.19
N ILE A 401 -11.30 8.62 -20.47
CA ILE A 401 -11.98 8.04 -21.63
C ILE A 401 -11.89 6.51 -21.60
N ALA A 402 -10.70 5.97 -21.33
CA ALA A 402 -10.48 4.53 -21.33
C ALA A 402 -11.21 3.84 -20.16
N MET A 403 -11.19 4.42 -18.96
CA MET A 403 -11.95 3.93 -17.80
C MET A 403 -13.46 3.93 -18.07
N ALA A 404 -14.00 5.04 -18.58
CA ALA A 404 -15.42 5.15 -18.91
C ALA A 404 -15.84 4.11 -19.97
N ARG A 405 -15.02 3.90 -21.01
CA ARG A 405 -15.23 2.84 -22.02
C ARG A 405 -15.24 1.43 -21.48
N GLN A 406 -14.44 1.14 -20.45
CA GLN A 406 -14.42 -0.17 -19.79
C GLN A 406 -15.53 -0.32 -18.73
N GLY A 407 -16.40 0.68 -18.57
CA GLY A 407 -17.50 0.65 -17.61
C GLY A 407 -17.14 1.09 -16.20
N GLY A 408 -15.95 1.67 -15.99
CA GLY A 408 -15.58 2.37 -14.76
C GLY A 408 -15.77 3.88 -14.92
N VAL A 409 -15.07 4.68 -14.09
CA VAL A 409 -14.96 6.15 -14.27
C VAL A 409 -13.55 6.61 -13.92
N GLY A 410 -13.03 7.58 -14.67
CA GLY A 410 -11.79 8.27 -14.28
C GLY A 410 -12.06 9.57 -13.54
N ILE A 411 -11.34 9.80 -12.44
CA ILE A 411 -11.37 11.08 -11.71
C ILE A 411 -10.14 11.92 -12.09
N LEU A 412 -10.35 13.01 -12.82
CA LEU A 412 -9.30 13.95 -13.22
C LEU A 412 -8.67 14.63 -12.00
N HIS A 413 -7.33 14.70 -11.95
CA HIS A 413 -6.63 15.39 -10.88
C HIS A 413 -6.73 16.92 -10.99
N ARG A 414 -6.60 17.59 -9.84
CA ARG A 414 -6.60 19.07 -9.75
C ARG A 414 -5.22 19.73 -9.80
N ASN A 415 -4.14 18.97 -9.98
CA ASN A 415 -2.77 19.50 -10.15
C ASN A 415 -2.55 20.13 -11.55
N LEU A 416 -3.49 20.98 -11.96
CA LEU A 416 -3.61 21.68 -13.24
C LEU A 416 -4.25 23.06 -13.00
N PRO A 417 -4.00 24.06 -13.86
CA PRO A 417 -4.87 25.24 -14.00
C PRO A 417 -6.35 24.85 -14.15
N ILE A 418 -7.26 25.74 -13.75
CA ILE A 418 -8.71 25.49 -13.84
C ILE A 418 -9.13 25.23 -15.29
N ALA A 419 -8.68 26.08 -16.23
CA ALA A 419 -8.98 25.97 -17.65
C ALA A 419 -8.46 24.64 -18.25
N ASP A 420 -7.26 24.19 -17.87
CA ASP A 420 -6.70 22.93 -18.34
C ASP A 420 -7.52 21.73 -17.83
N GLN A 421 -7.93 21.75 -16.56
CA GLN A 421 -8.77 20.69 -15.98
C GLN A 421 -10.17 20.66 -16.61
N ALA A 422 -10.75 21.82 -16.91
CA ALA A 422 -12.00 21.95 -17.67
C ALA A 422 -11.86 21.44 -19.11
N GLY A 423 -10.77 21.77 -19.80
CA GLY A 423 -10.46 21.26 -21.15
C GLY A 423 -10.27 19.74 -21.19
N GLN A 424 -9.76 19.14 -20.10
CA GLN A 424 -9.72 17.67 -19.97
C GLN A 424 -11.13 17.07 -19.83
N ILE A 425 -12.06 17.71 -19.12
CA ILE A 425 -13.48 17.27 -19.06
C ILE A 425 -14.11 17.34 -20.44
N ASP A 426 -14.03 18.49 -21.12
CA ASP A 426 -14.59 18.71 -22.46
C ASP A 426 -14.08 17.65 -23.45
N LEU A 427 -12.78 17.32 -23.40
CA LEU A 427 -12.19 16.22 -24.18
C LEU A 427 -12.84 14.85 -23.89
N VAL A 428 -13.19 14.53 -22.64
CA VAL A 428 -13.93 13.29 -22.33
C VAL A 428 -15.37 13.36 -22.80
N LYS A 429 -16.10 14.45 -22.52
CA LYS A 429 -17.52 14.61 -22.89
C LYS A 429 -17.74 14.64 -24.41
N ARG A 430 -16.77 15.13 -25.20
CA ARG A 430 -16.77 15.08 -26.67
C ARG A 430 -16.23 13.77 -27.26
N SER A 431 -15.62 12.89 -26.46
CA SER A 431 -14.98 11.68 -27.00
C SER A 431 -15.99 10.64 -27.51
N GLU A 432 -17.17 10.59 -26.90
CA GLU A 432 -18.37 9.89 -27.39
C GLU A 432 -19.59 10.70 -27.00
N SER A 433 -20.59 10.75 -27.87
CA SER A 433 -21.88 11.38 -27.63
C SER A 433 -22.91 10.66 -28.48
N GLY A 434 -24.10 10.36 -27.94
CA GLY A 434 -25.17 9.75 -28.75
C GLY A 434 -25.66 10.70 -29.86
N MET A 435 -25.71 11.99 -29.52
CA MET A 435 -25.98 13.12 -30.41
C MET A 435 -25.06 14.27 -29.97
N ILE A 436 -24.39 14.92 -30.92
CA ILE A 436 -23.70 16.19 -30.66
C ILE A 436 -24.75 17.29 -30.76
N THR A 437 -25.08 17.97 -29.66
CA THR A 437 -26.12 19.02 -29.62
C THR A 437 -25.62 20.38 -30.12
N ASP A 438 -24.34 20.68 -29.93
CA ASP A 438 -23.68 21.89 -30.41
C ASP A 438 -22.45 21.50 -31.26
N PRO A 439 -22.66 21.11 -32.53
CA PRO A 439 -21.58 20.72 -33.42
C PRO A 439 -20.78 21.96 -33.86
N VAL A 440 -19.45 21.86 -33.85
CA VAL A 440 -18.59 22.91 -34.41
C VAL A 440 -18.95 23.09 -35.89
N THR A 441 -19.31 24.31 -36.28
CA THR A 441 -19.69 24.68 -37.64
C THR A 441 -18.64 25.57 -38.30
N ILE A 442 -18.83 25.86 -39.58
CA ILE A 442 -18.06 26.87 -40.32
C ILE A 442 -18.96 27.63 -41.30
N GLY A 443 -18.63 28.88 -41.60
CA GLY A 443 -19.34 29.66 -42.62
C GLY A 443 -18.93 29.27 -44.06
N PRO A 444 -19.81 29.43 -45.05
CA PRO A 444 -19.50 29.11 -46.46
C PRO A 444 -18.40 29.99 -47.06
N ASP A 445 -18.21 31.20 -46.52
CA ASP A 445 -17.22 32.19 -46.95
C ASP A 445 -15.80 31.95 -46.42
N ALA A 446 -15.64 31.12 -45.38
CA ALA A 446 -14.35 30.84 -44.76
C ALA A 446 -13.40 30.12 -45.72
N THR A 447 -12.11 30.28 -45.49
CA THR A 447 -11.04 29.59 -46.25
C THR A 447 -10.85 28.15 -45.77
N LEU A 448 -10.25 27.31 -46.62
CA LEU A 448 -9.89 25.95 -46.19
C LEU A 448 -8.76 25.93 -45.15
N ALA A 449 -7.97 27.00 -45.04
CA ALA A 449 -6.98 27.18 -43.98
C ALA A 449 -7.64 27.37 -42.60
N GLU A 450 -8.70 28.17 -42.52
CA GLU A 450 -9.50 28.33 -41.30
C GLU A 450 -10.19 27.02 -40.93
N LEU A 451 -10.72 26.29 -41.92
CA LEU A 451 -11.27 24.94 -41.73
C LEU A 451 -10.23 23.95 -41.16
N ASP A 452 -9.01 23.92 -41.71
CA ASP A 452 -7.94 23.00 -41.26
C ASP A 452 -7.51 23.35 -39.82
N ALA A 453 -7.46 24.64 -39.47
CA ALA A 453 -7.20 25.10 -38.10
C ALA A 453 -8.32 24.68 -37.12
N LEU A 454 -9.59 24.90 -37.47
CA LEU A 454 -10.75 24.46 -36.69
C LEU A 454 -10.78 22.93 -36.51
N CYS A 455 -10.62 22.17 -37.59
CA CYS A 455 -10.56 20.71 -37.55
C CYS A 455 -9.38 20.20 -36.71
N GLY A 456 -8.22 20.86 -36.78
CA GLY A 456 -7.03 20.55 -35.97
C GLY A 456 -7.24 20.83 -34.47
N GLN A 457 -7.83 22.00 -34.14
CA GLN A 457 -8.15 22.41 -32.77
C GLN A 457 -9.14 21.45 -32.11
N TYR A 458 -10.28 21.20 -32.76
CA TYR A 458 -11.37 20.38 -32.21
C TYR A 458 -11.24 18.87 -32.53
N ARG A 459 -10.20 18.47 -33.27
CA ARG A 459 -9.89 17.07 -33.67
C ARG A 459 -11.04 16.35 -34.39
N VAL A 460 -11.78 17.09 -35.20
CA VAL A 460 -12.91 16.61 -36.00
C VAL A 460 -12.54 16.46 -37.48
N SER A 461 -13.19 15.53 -38.20
CA SER A 461 -12.88 15.19 -39.60
C SER A 461 -13.76 15.89 -40.64
N GLY A 462 -14.40 16.99 -40.25
CA GLY A 462 -15.36 17.73 -41.05
C GLY A 462 -16.43 18.42 -40.23
N LEU A 463 -16.92 19.54 -40.75
CA LEU A 463 -17.84 20.47 -40.09
C LEU A 463 -19.11 20.64 -40.96
N PRO A 464 -20.31 20.72 -40.34
CA PRO A 464 -21.47 21.31 -40.99
C PRO A 464 -21.19 22.76 -41.40
N VAL A 465 -21.68 23.15 -42.57
CA VAL A 465 -21.54 24.51 -43.10
C VAL A 465 -22.88 25.23 -42.94
N VAL A 466 -22.86 26.33 -42.20
CA VAL A 466 -24.07 27.09 -41.85
C VAL A 466 -23.96 28.55 -42.26
N GLU A 467 -25.09 29.15 -42.60
CA GLU A 467 -25.21 30.59 -42.79
C GLU A 467 -25.25 31.33 -41.45
N THR A 468 -25.20 32.67 -41.50
CA THR A 468 -25.15 33.55 -40.33
C THR A 468 -26.39 33.44 -39.42
N ASP A 469 -27.52 32.97 -39.95
CA ASP A 469 -28.77 32.68 -39.24
C ASP A 469 -28.82 31.25 -38.64
N GLY A 470 -27.83 30.40 -38.96
CA GLY A 470 -27.76 29.00 -38.54
C GLY A 470 -28.36 27.99 -39.53
N ALA A 471 -28.84 28.43 -40.71
CA ALA A 471 -29.38 27.55 -41.74
C ALA A 471 -28.32 26.62 -42.33
N LEU A 472 -28.63 25.32 -42.46
CA LEU A 472 -27.69 24.31 -42.94
C LEU A 472 -27.57 24.31 -44.48
N VAL A 473 -26.46 24.84 -45.00
CA VAL A 473 -26.22 24.96 -46.46
C VAL A 473 -25.28 23.90 -47.04
N GLY A 474 -24.54 23.18 -46.19
CA GLY A 474 -23.68 22.09 -46.65
C GLY A 474 -22.95 21.35 -45.53
N ILE A 475 -22.04 20.46 -45.92
CA ILE A 475 -21.09 19.80 -45.02
C ILE A 475 -19.75 19.62 -45.75
N ILE A 476 -18.63 19.85 -45.05
CA ILE A 476 -17.29 19.66 -45.60
C ILE A 476 -16.48 18.70 -44.73
N THR A 477 -15.73 17.81 -45.37
CA THR A 477 -15.04 16.69 -44.71
C THR A 477 -13.64 16.45 -45.26
N ASN A 478 -12.84 15.64 -44.56
CA ASN A 478 -11.52 15.21 -45.03
C ASN A 478 -11.55 14.47 -46.39
N ARG A 479 -12.71 13.95 -46.84
CA ARG A 479 -12.85 13.34 -48.16
C ARG A 479 -12.79 14.40 -49.26
N ASP A 480 -13.45 15.53 -49.04
CA ASP A 480 -13.60 16.62 -50.00
C ASP A 480 -12.28 17.38 -50.18
N LEU A 481 -11.52 17.52 -49.09
CA LEU A 481 -10.18 18.12 -49.07
C LEU A 481 -9.10 17.25 -49.73
N ARG A 482 -9.33 15.94 -49.93
CA ARG A 482 -8.27 14.96 -50.26
C ARG A 482 -7.53 15.23 -51.57
N PHE A 483 -8.17 15.92 -52.50
CA PHE A 483 -7.62 16.26 -53.83
C PHE A 483 -7.43 17.77 -54.04
N VAL A 484 -7.59 18.58 -52.98
CA VAL A 484 -7.33 20.02 -53.05
C VAL A 484 -5.83 20.28 -52.82
N PRO A 485 -5.11 20.91 -53.76
CA PRO A 485 -3.70 21.25 -53.56
C PRO A 485 -3.52 22.22 -52.39
N ARG A 486 -2.46 22.04 -51.58
CA ARG A 486 -2.25 22.80 -50.34
C ARG A 486 -2.06 24.30 -50.59
N GLU A 487 -1.60 24.69 -51.78
CA GLU A 487 -1.45 26.09 -52.21
C GLU A 487 -2.81 26.81 -52.31
N ARG A 488 -3.90 26.08 -52.54
CA ARG A 488 -5.26 26.65 -52.59
C ARG A 488 -5.89 26.89 -51.21
N PHE A 489 -5.32 26.36 -50.12
CA PHE A 489 -5.99 26.42 -48.81
C PHE A 489 -6.18 27.86 -48.28
N ALA A 490 -5.27 28.77 -48.62
CA ALA A 490 -5.33 30.16 -48.19
C ALA A 490 -6.32 31.04 -48.99
N THR A 491 -6.89 30.54 -50.09
CA THR A 491 -7.68 31.34 -51.04
C THR A 491 -9.02 30.71 -51.45
N ALA A 492 -9.10 29.38 -51.54
CA ALA A 492 -10.34 28.68 -51.83
C ALA A 492 -11.30 28.73 -50.63
N ARG A 493 -12.57 28.98 -50.89
CA ARG A 493 -13.63 29.05 -49.88
C ARG A 493 -14.28 27.69 -49.64
N VAL A 494 -14.81 27.48 -48.43
CA VAL A 494 -15.55 26.25 -48.05
C VAL A 494 -16.65 25.92 -49.06
N ARG A 495 -17.43 26.91 -49.50
CA ARG A 495 -18.51 26.69 -50.49
C ARG A 495 -18.07 26.17 -51.87
N GLU A 496 -16.79 26.31 -52.23
CA GLU A 496 -16.26 25.79 -53.50
C GLU A 496 -15.99 24.27 -53.45
N VAL A 497 -15.93 23.69 -52.24
CA VAL A 497 -15.43 22.32 -52.00
C VAL A 497 -16.41 21.47 -51.19
N MET A 498 -17.29 22.08 -50.39
CA MET A 498 -18.26 21.36 -49.57
C MET A 498 -19.26 20.53 -50.39
N THR A 499 -19.81 19.49 -49.77
CA THR A 499 -21.08 18.91 -50.24
C THR A 499 -22.20 19.88 -49.91
N ALA A 500 -22.77 20.54 -50.92
CA ALA A 500 -23.88 21.49 -50.75
C ALA A 500 -25.23 20.77 -50.55
N SER A 501 -26.20 21.48 -49.97
CA SER A 501 -27.58 21.02 -49.84
C SER A 501 -28.24 20.75 -51.21
N PRO A 502 -29.20 19.80 -51.31
CA PRO A 502 -29.86 19.08 -50.23
C PRO A 502 -29.03 17.93 -49.64
N LEU A 503 -28.79 17.99 -48.34
CA LEU A 503 -28.19 16.90 -47.57
C LEU A 503 -29.27 15.94 -47.06
N ILE A 504 -28.85 14.71 -46.75
CA ILE A 504 -29.67 13.81 -45.91
C ILE A 504 -29.56 14.30 -44.47
N THR A 505 -30.68 14.71 -43.90
CA THR A 505 -30.81 15.19 -42.52
C THR A 505 -31.87 14.40 -41.75
N ALA A 506 -31.98 14.64 -40.45
CA ALA A 506 -33.05 14.10 -39.60
C ALA A 506 -33.57 15.17 -38.63
N PRO A 507 -34.79 15.03 -38.08
CA PRO A 507 -35.27 15.93 -37.04
C PRO A 507 -34.52 15.72 -35.72
N VAL A 508 -34.47 16.76 -34.89
CA VAL A 508 -34.05 16.66 -33.48
C VAL A 508 -34.90 15.61 -32.75
N GLY A 509 -34.26 14.76 -31.95
CA GLY A 509 -34.94 13.70 -31.20
C GLY A 509 -35.25 12.43 -32.00
N ILE A 510 -34.69 12.27 -33.21
CA ILE A 510 -34.74 11.01 -33.96
C ILE A 510 -34.26 9.83 -33.09
N ALA A 511 -34.97 8.70 -33.16
CA ALA A 511 -34.57 7.49 -32.44
C ALA A 511 -33.23 6.96 -32.96
N ARG A 512 -32.42 6.40 -32.06
CA ARG A 512 -31.06 5.95 -32.37
C ARG A 512 -31.02 4.91 -33.51
N ASP A 513 -31.99 4.00 -33.56
CA ASP A 513 -32.05 2.95 -34.57
C ASP A 513 -32.50 3.50 -35.94
N ASP A 514 -33.39 4.51 -35.97
CA ASP A 514 -33.76 5.23 -37.19
C ASP A 514 -32.59 6.04 -37.75
N ALA A 515 -31.81 6.68 -36.88
CA ALA A 515 -30.59 7.39 -37.26
C ALA A 515 -29.54 6.40 -37.83
N ALA A 516 -29.37 5.22 -37.22
CA ALA A 516 -28.53 4.15 -37.78
C ALA A 516 -29.02 3.70 -39.16
N ALA A 517 -30.33 3.50 -39.33
CA ALA A 517 -30.95 3.11 -40.59
C ALA A 517 -30.73 4.16 -41.69
N LEU A 518 -30.84 5.46 -41.38
CA LEU A 518 -30.53 6.54 -42.33
C LEU A 518 -29.06 6.55 -42.73
N LEU A 519 -28.14 6.49 -41.76
CA LEU A 519 -26.69 6.43 -42.02
C LEU A 519 -26.33 5.23 -42.91
N ALA A 520 -26.88 4.05 -42.61
CA ALA A 520 -26.63 2.82 -43.37
C ALA A 520 -27.26 2.85 -44.78
N LYS A 521 -28.53 3.27 -44.90
CA LYS A 521 -29.27 3.36 -46.17
C LYS A 521 -28.59 4.31 -47.15
N HIS A 522 -28.13 5.46 -46.67
CA HIS A 522 -27.52 6.51 -47.50
C HIS A 522 -25.98 6.41 -47.55
N ARG A 523 -25.37 5.49 -46.80
CA ARG A 523 -23.91 5.23 -46.73
C ARG A 523 -23.08 6.50 -46.41
N ILE A 524 -23.61 7.30 -45.50
CA ILE A 524 -23.02 8.57 -45.03
C ILE A 524 -22.42 8.40 -43.63
N GLU A 525 -21.35 9.14 -43.33
CA GLU A 525 -20.64 9.05 -42.05
C GLU A 525 -21.18 10.00 -40.97
N LYS A 526 -21.93 11.03 -41.38
CA LYS A 526 -22.43 12.14 -40.56
C LYS A 526 -23.87 12.46 -40.98
N LEU A 527 -24.78 12.56 -40.00
CA LEU A 527 -26.19 12.89 -40.18
C LEU A 527 -26.48 14.19 -39.41
N PRO A 528 -26.58 15.35 -40.10
CA PRO A 528 -26.99 16.61 -39.49
C PRO A 528 -28.43 16.53 -39.01
N LEU A 529 -28.69 17.10 -37.83
CA LEU A 529 -30.02 17.23 -37.24
C LEU A 529 -30.50 18.66 -37.36
N VAL A 530 -31.71 18.86 -37.87
CA VAL A 530 -32.29 20.17 -38.12
C VAL A 530 -33.64 20.36 -37.43
N ASP A 531 -34.02 21.61 -37.17
CA ASP A 531 -35.39 21.96 -36.80
C ASP A 531 -36.31 22.12 -38.03
N GLY A 532 -37.58 22.47 -37.79
CA GLY A 532 -38.59 22.63 -38.84
C GLY A 532 -38.30 23.76 -39.84
N ASP A 533 -37.46 24.72 -39.46
CA ASP A 533 -37.04 25.85 -40.29
C ASP A 533 -35.71 25.57 -41.02
N GLY A 534 -35.08 24.42 -40.79
CA GLY A 534 -33.83 23.99 -41.44
C GLY A 534 -32.55 24.46 -40.76
N HIS A 535 -32.62 25.04 -39.54
CA HIS A 535 -31.43 25.41 -38.78
C HIS A 535 -30.78 24.17 -38.18
N LEU A 536 -29.44 24.17 -38.12
CA LEU A 536 -28.69 23.08 -37.51
C LEU A 536 -28.87 23.06 -35.98
N ARG A 537 -29.27 21.90 -35.45
CA ARG A 537 -29.50 21.64 -34.01
C ARG A 537 -28.74 20.43 -33.48
N GLY A 538 -27.97 19.76 -34.32
CA GLY A 538 -27.08 18.69 -33.87
C GLY A 538 -26.43 17.89 -34.99
N LEU A 539 -25.65 16.89 -34.60
CA LEU A 539 -24.94 15.99 -35.51
C LEU A 539 -24.81 14.60 -34.89
N ILE A 540 -25.17 13.56 -35.64
CA ILE A 540 -24.90 12.16 -35.29
C ILE A 540 -23.82 11.62 -36.23
N THR A 541 -22.87 10.81 -35.73
CA THR A 541 -21.83 10.20 -36.56
C THR A 541 -21.82 8.67 -36.47
N VAL A 542 -21.45 7.99 -37.57
CA VAL A 542 -21.25 6.52 -37.60
C VAL A 542 -20.23 6.08 -36.55
N LYS A 543 -19.25 6.94 -36.23
CA LYS A 543 -18.21 6.67 -35.24
C LYS A 543 -18.80 6.41 -33.84
N ASP A 544 -19.94 6.98 -33.50
CA ASP A 544 -20.55 6.84 -32.18
C ASP A 544 -21.36 5.54 -32.04
N PHE A 545 -21.88 5.01 -33.15
CA PHE A 545 -22.42 3.65 -33.23
C PHE A 545 -21.31 2.61 -33.07
N VAL A 546 -20.25 2.69 -33.90
CA VAL A 546 -19.12 1.73 -33.87
C VAL A 546 -18.47 1.67 -32.48
N LYS A 547 -18.27 2.81 -31.82
CA LYS A 547 -17.75 2.84 -30.45
C LYS A 547 -18.71 2.20 -29.44
N SER A 548 -20.01 2.39 -29.60
CA SER A 548 -21.00 1.81 -28.68
C SER A 548 -21.13 0.30 -28.84
N GLU A 549 -20.87 -0.24 -30.03
CA GLU A 549 -20.71 -1.70 -30.26
C GLU A 549 -19.37 -2.21 -29.71
N GLN A 550 -18.29 -1.42 -29.83
CA GLN A 550 -16.96 -1.76 -29.31
C GLN A 550 -16.88 -1.70 -27.77
N TYR A 551 -17.67 -0.83 -27.15
CA TYR A 551 -17.70 -0.56 -25.71
C TYR A 551 -19.14 -0.61 -25.18
N PRO A 552 -19.78 -1.80 -25.15
CA PRO A 552 -21.18 -1.95 -24.75
C PRO A 552 -21.40 -1.61 -23.26
N ASP A 553 -20.40 -1.87 -22.42
CA ASP A 553 -20.42 -1.59 -20.98
C ASP A 553 -20.01 -0.17 -20.62
N ALA A 554 -19.83 0.74 -21.59
CA ALA A 554 -19.33 2.09 -21.33
C ALA A 554 -20.24 2.89 -20.39
N THR A 555 -19.67 3.47 -19.32
CA THR A 555 -20.37 4.36 -18.40
C THR A 555 -20.71 5.66 -19.11
N LYS A 556 -22.00 5.90 -19.34
CA LYS A 556 -22.53 7.04 -20.08
C LYS A 556 -23.58 7.81 -19.27
N ASP A 557 -23.65 9.12 -19.50
CA ASP A 557 -24.69 10.00 -18.96
C ASP A 557 -26.01 9.86 -19.72
N ALA A 558 -27.02 10.65 -19.33
CA ALA A 558 -28.34 10.65 -19.97
C ALA A 558 -28.31 11.09 -21.45
N GLU A 559 -27.31 11.86 -21.86
CA GLU A 559 -27.07 12.31 -23.24
C GLU A 559 -26.21 11.30 -24.05
N GLY A 560 -25.82 10.18 -23.44
CA GLY A 560 -24.99 9.14 -24.05
C GLY A 560 -23.51 9.51 -24.19
N ARG A 561 -23.04 10.54 -23.46
CA ARG A 561 -21.63 10.93 -23.38
C ARG A 561 -20.92 10.17 -22.28
N LEU A 562 -19.61 9.99 -22.38
CA LEU A 562 -18.83 9.31 -21.33
C LEU A 562 -18.92 10.06 -19.98
N VAL A 563 -19.06 9.30 -18.89
CA VAL A 563 -19.04 9.85 -17.52
C VAL A 563 -17.61 10.17 -17.07
N VAL A 564 -17.40 11.34 -16.50
CA VAL A 564 -16.12 11.82 -15.97
C VAL A 564 -16.29 12.49 -14.61
N GLY A 565 -15.37 12.17 -13.70
CA GLY A 565 -15.25 12.89 -12.43
C GLY A 565 -14.04 13.83 -12.42
N ALA A 566 -14.05 14.82 -11.54
CA ALA A 566 -12.93 15.74 -11.34
C ALA A 566 -12.73 16.06 -9.86
N ALA A 567 -11.48 16.07 -9.40
CA ALA A 567 -11.15 16.47 -8.05
C ALA A 567 -11.18 18.00 -7.88
N VAL A 568 -11.61 18.46 -6.70
CA VAL A 568 -11.58 19.86 -6.26
C VAL A 568 -10.99 19.98 -4.86
N GLY A 569 -10.45 21.15 -4.54
CA GLY A 569 -10.02 21.48 -3.18
C GLY A 569 -11.18 21.84 -2.27
N PHE A 570 -10.87 22.44 -1.12
CA PHE A 570 -11.85 22.92 -0.13
C PHE A 570 -11.57 24.35 0.36
N PHE A 571 -10.64 25.05 -0.28
CA PHE A 571 -10.15 26.38 0.09
C PHE A 571 -9.68 27.14 -1.17
N GLY A 572 -9.53 28.47 -1.07
CA GLY A 572 -8.99 29.29 -2.16
C GLY A 572 -9.84 29.26 -3.44
N ASP A 573 -9.21 28.90 -4.56
CA ASP A 573 -9.81 28.79 -5.90
C ASP A 573 -10.83 27.64 -6.04
N ALA A 574 -10.99 26.79 -5.01
CA ALA A 574 -11.82 25.59 -5.08
C ALA A 574 -13.28 25.84 -5.50
N TRP A 575 -13.86 27.01 -5.19
CA TRP A 575 -15.22 27.35 -5.64
C TRP A 575 -15.28 27.67 -7.14
N GLU A 576 -14.44 28.60 -7.60
CA GLU A 576 -14.30 28.98 -9.01
C GLU A 576 -13.98 27.77 -9.89
N ARG A 577 -13.09 26.90 -9.39
CA ARG A 577 -12.78 25.62 -10.00
C ARG A 577 -14.02 24.73 -10.07
N ALA A 578 -14.75 24.54 -8.98
CA ALA A 578 -15.94 23.69 -8.99
C ALA A 578 -17.00 24.16 -9.99
N THR A 579 -17.28 25.47 -10.07
CA THR A 579 -18.24 26.01 -11.05
C THR A 579 -17.76 25.82 -12.49
N ALA A 580 -16.50 26.14 -12.80
CA ALA A 580 -15.95 25.97 -14.15
C ALA A 580 -15.91 24.50 -14.62
N LEU A 581 -15.70 23.54 -13.70
CA LEU A 581 -15.73 22.10 -14.02
C LEU A 581 -17.17 21.60 -14.25
N VAL A 582 -18.17 22.17 -13.56
CA VAL A 582 -19.60 21.87 -13.81
C VAL A 582 -20.05 22.47 -15.14
N GLU A 583 -19.64 23.69 -15.47
CA GLU A 583 -19.89 24.32 -16.78
C GLU A 583 -19.26 23.51 -17.93
N ALA A 584 -18.07 22.92 -17.72
CA ALA A 584 -17.45 21.99 -18.66
C ALA A 584 -18.15 20.62 -18.77
N GLY A 585 -19.13 20.33 -17.91
CA GLY A 585 -19.90 19.08 -17.92
C GLY A 585 -19.34 17.93 -17.09
N ALA A 586 -18.69 18.21 -15.95
CA ALA A 586 -18.35 17.18 -14.97
C ALA A 586 -19.63 16.50 -14.43
N ASP A 587 -19.67 15.17 -14.43
CA ASP A 587 -20.76 14.39 -13.85
C ASP A 587 -20.59 14.21 -12.33
N VAL A 588 -19.33 14.26 -11.86
CA VAL A 588 -18.95 14.06 -10.45
C VAL A 588 -17.85 15.02 -10.02
N LEU A 589 -18.05 15.75 -8.92
CA LEU A 589 -16.99 16.46 -8.21
C LEU A 589 -16.51 15.66 -6.99
N VAL A 590 -15.20 15.53 -6.83
CA VAL A 590 -14.58 14.87 -5.68
C VAL A 590 -13.88 15.92 -4.81
N VAL A 591 -14.48 16.27 -3.68
CA VAL A 591 -13.86 17.16 -2.68
C VAL A 591 -12.79 16.34 -1.94
N ASP A 592 -11.53 16.54 -2.32
CA ASP A 592 -10.43 15.59 -2.06
C ASP A 592 -9.36 16.19 -1.13
N THR A 593 -9.34 15.75 0.11
CA THR A 593 -8.41 16.19 1.18
C THR A 593 -7.81 15.00 1.93
N ALA A 594 -6.67 15.19 2.60
CA ALA A 594 -6.09 14.17 3.50
C ALA A 594 -6.98 13.88 4.72
N ASN A 595 -7.85 14.82 5.13
CA ASN A 595 -8.77 14.64 6.25
C ASN A 595 -10.16 15.24 5.93
N GLY A 596 -11.06 14.38 5.44
CA GLY A 596 -12.44 14.73 5.08
C GLY A 596 -13.34 15.13 6.26
N HIS A 597 -12.91 14.92 7.51
CA HIS A 597 -13.64 15.38 8.70
C HIS A 597 -13.25 16.82 9.10
N ALA A 598 -12.44 17.53 8.31
CA ALA A 598 -12.14 18.94 8.53
C ALA A 598 -13.36 19.83 8.25
N ARG A 599 -13.62 20.82 9.11
CA ARG A 599 -14.80 21.70 8.98
C ARG A 599 -14.93 22.36 7.61
N LEU A 600 -13.83 22.89 7.07
CA LEU A 600 -13.81 23.55 5.75
C LEU A 600 -14.23 22.62 4.61
N MET A 601 -13.91 21.32 4.72
CA MET A 601 -14.34 20.31 3.76
C MET A 601 -15.86 20.12 3.84
N LEU A 602 -16.41 19.95 5.04
CA LEU A 602 -17.85 19.81 5.25
C LEU A 602 -18.62 21.06 4.77
N ASP A 603 -18.05 22.25 5.00
CA ASP A 603 -18.63 23.52 4.56
C ASP A 603 -18.64 23.62 3.02
N MET A 604 -17.57 23.19 2.34
CA MET A 604 -17.50 23.11 0.87
C MET A 604 -18.54 22.12 0.30
N VAL A 605 -18.68 20.92 0.90
CA VAL A 605 -19.71 19.95 0.49
C VAL A 605 -21.11 20.54 0.63
N ARG A 606 -21.45 21.14 1.79
CA ARG A 606 -22.76 21.76 2.00
C ARG A 606 -23.03 22.86 0.97
N ARG A 607 -22.02 23.68 0.66
CA ARG A 607 -22.12 24.74 -0.35
C ARG A 607 -22.46 24.15 -1.72
N LEU A 608 -21.69 23.18 -2.21
CA LEU A 608 -21.92 22.49 -3.49
C LEU A 608 -23.32 21.84 -3.58
N LYS A 609 -23.81 21.24 -2.49
CA LYS A 609 -25.15 20.63 -2.48
C LYS A 609 -26.30 21.64 -2.34
N SER A 610 -26.02 22.85 -1.86
CA SER A 610 -27.02 23.91 -1.65
C SER A 610 -27.16 24.90 -2.81
N ASP A 611 -26.11 25.08 -3.60
CA ASP A 611 -26.06 26.12 -4.63
C ASP A 611 -26.76 25.68 -5.93
N PRO A 612 -27.69 26.48 -6.49
CA PRO A 612 -28.38 26.14 -7.73
C PRO A 612 -27.45 25.83 -8.91
N ALA A 613 -26.28 26.46 -9.00
CA ALA A 613 -25.33 26.29 -10.11
C ALA A 613 -24.65 24.92 -10.09
N THR A 614 -24.50 24.30 -8.91
CA THR A 614 -23.82 22.99 -8.74
C THR A 614 -24.77 21.86 -8.33
N ARG A 615 -26.08 22.13 -8.28
CA ARG A 615 -27.11 21.13 -7.90
C ARG A 615 -27.24 19.94 -8.85
N GLY A 616 -26.82 20.08 -10.11
CA GLY A 616 -26.87 19.01 -11.12
C GLY A 616 -25.71 18.03 -11.06
N VAL A 617 -24.63 18.32 -10.31
CA VAL A 617 -23.45 17.43 -10.22
C VAL A 617 -23.49 16.59 -8.96
N GLN A 618 -23.02 15.34 -9.06
CA GLN A 618 -22.89 14.47 -7.89
C GLN A 618 -21.59 14.82 -7.12
N VAL A 619 -21.64 14.78 -5.78
CA VAL A 619 -20.52 15.19 -4.91
C VAL A 619 -20.02 14.02 -4.07
N ILE A 620 -18.75 13.64 -4.28
CA ILE A 620 -18.02 12.67 -3.46
C ILE A 620 -17.18 13.43 -2.44
N GLY A 621 -17.24 13.02 -1.17
CA GLY A 621 -16.39 13.59 -0.12
C GLY A 621 -15.34 12.61 0.40
N GLY A 622 -14.09 13.05 0.56
CA GLY A 622 -13.05 12.25 1.22
C GLY A 622 -11.73 12.99 1.50
N ASN A 623 -10.77 12.36 2.17
CA ASN A 623 -10.80 10.98 2.66
C ASN A 623 -11.16 10.90 4.15
N VAL A 624 -12.00 9.93 4.50
CA VAL A 624 -12.27 9.55 5.90
C VAL A 624 -11.82 8.12 6.17
N ALA A 625 -11.73 7.73 7.44
CA ALA A 625 -11.34 6.38 7.83
C ALA A 625 -12.04 5.89 9.11
N THR A 626 -13.07 6.60 9.57
CA THR A 626 -13.80 6.35 10.82
C THR A 626 -15.29 6.56 10.64
N PHE A 627 -16.09 5.89 11.47
CA PHE A 627 -17.55 6.02 11.50
C PHE A 627 -18.00 7.49 11.62
N ASP A 628 -17.46 8.26 12.57
CA ASP A 628 -17.85 9.66 12.77
C ASP A 628 -17.49 10.55 11.57
N GLY A 629 -16.34 10.32 10.93
CA GLY A 629 -15.96 11.07 9.72
C GLY A 629 -16.88 10.79 8.55
N ALA A 630 -17.22 9.50 8.32
CA ALA A 630 -18.20 9.12 7.31
C ALA A 630 -19.60 9.68 7.63
N ARG A 631 -20.06 9.60 8.89
CA ARG A 631 -21.34 10.18 9.31
C ARG A 631 -21.39 11.69 9.07
N ALA A 632 -20.33 12.43 9.40
CA ALA A 632 -20.27 13.87 9.18
C ALA A 632 -20.35 14.26 7.69
N LEU A 633 -19.82 13.45 6.78
CA LEU A 633 -19.98 13.63 5.33
C LEU A 633 -21.41 13.36 4.86
N VAL A 634 -22.02 12.28 5.35
CA VAL A 634 -23.44 11.95 5.08
C VAL A 634 -24.36 13.07 5.56
N GLU A 635 -24.12 13.60 6.77
CA GLU A 635 -24.82 14.76 7.35
C GLU A 635 -24.57 16.06 6.57
N ALA A 636 -23.42 16.21 5.90
CA ALA A 636 -23.13 17.34 5.01
C ALA A 636 -23.80 17.21 3.63
N GLY A 637 -24.32 16.03 3.28
CA GLY A 637 -25.11 15.80 2.06
C GLY A 637 -24.36 15.18 0.87
N VAL A 638 -23.22 14.51 1.08
CA VAL A 638 -22.51 13.83 -0.02
C VAL A 638 -23.37 12.75 -0.70
N ASP A 639 -23.09 12.52 -1.98
CA ASP A 639 -23.69 11.44 -2.77
C ASP A 639 -22.85 10.16 -2.76
N ALA A 640 -21.58 10.23 -2.33
CA ALA A 640 -20.75 9.07 -1.94
C ALA A 640 -19.63 9.47 -0.96
N VAL A 641 -19.10 8.50 -0.21
CA VAL A 641 -17.98 8.69 0.72
C VAL A 641 -16.73 7.97 0.23
N LYS A 642 -15.62 8.70 0.10
CA LYS A 642 -14.29 8.14 -0.24
C LYS A 642 -13.45 7.86 1.01
N VAL A 643 -12.97 6.62 1.12
CA VAL A 643 -12.44 6.05 2.36
C VAL A 643 -11.00 5.58 2.21
N GLY A 644 -10.13 6.09 3.08
CA GLY A 644 -8.75 5.60 3.22
C GLY A 644 -7.78 6.70 3.62
N VAL A 645 -7.23 6.63 4.83
CA VAL A 645 -6.17 7.53 5.30
C VAL A 645 -4.87 6.76 5.46
N GLY A 646 -3.91 7.07 4.58
CA GLY A 646 -2.60 6.42 4.48
C GLY A 646 -2.50 4.96 3.98
N PRO A 647 -3.48 4.31 3.30
CA PRO A 647 -3.31 2.94 2.80
C PRO A 647 -2.56 2.88 1.46
N GLY A 648 -2.44 4.00 0.74
CA GLY A 648 -1.84 4.03 -0.60
C GLY A 648 -0.36 3.63 -0.59
N SER A 649 0.07 2.87 -1.60
CA SER A 649 1.42 2.25 -1.70
C SER A 649 2.60 3.23 -1.73
N ILE A 650 2.32 4.52 -1.84
CA ILE A 650 3.28 5.63 -1.93
C ILE A 650 2.97 6.75 -0.92
N CYS A 651 2.05 6.51 0.01
CA CYS A 651 1.66 7.46 1.04
C CYS A 651 2.43 7.16 2.34
N THR A 652 2.97 8.20 2.97
CA THR A 652 3.72 8.11 4.22
C THR A 652 3.03 8.81 5.39
N THR A 653 1.78 9.29 5.25
CA THR A 653 0.97 9.88 6.34
C THR A 653 1.01 9.07 7.64
N ARG A 654 0.87 7.74 7.57
CA ARG A 654 0.94 6.84 8.75
C ARG A 654 2.31 6.82 9.43
N VAL A 655 3.38 7.11 8.70
CA VAL A 655 4.77 7.12 9.18
C VAL A 655 5.16 8.51 9.67
N VAL A 656 4.77 9.56 8.94
CA VAL A 656 5.19 10.95 9.18
C VAL A 656 4.28 11.65 10.19
N ALA A 657 2.95 11.52 10.03
CA ALA A 657 1.96 12.12 10.94
C ALA A 657 1.46 11.15 12.02
N GLY A 658 1.69 9.84 11.86
CA GLY A 658 1.21 8.81 12.79
C GLY A 658 -0.30 8.52 12.69
N VAL A 659 -0.98 9.01 11.64
CA VAL A 659 -2.45 8.95 11.51
C VAL A 659 -2.88 7.98 10.41
N GLY A 660 -3.89 7.16 10.69
CA GLY A 660 -4.56 6.29 9.71
C GLY A 660 -5.30 5.12 10.37
N VAL A 661 -6.07 4.38 9.58
CA VAL A 661 -6.78 3.16 10.02
C VAL A 661 -6.57 2.05 8.98
N PRO A 662 -6.25 0.80 9.37
CA PRO A 662 -6.15 -0.33 8.45
C PRO A 662 -7.38 -0.46 7.53
N GLN A 663 -7.16 -0.72 6.24
CA GLN A 663 -8.11 -0.31 5.20
C GLN A 663 -9.42 -1.10 5.18
N VAL A 664 -9.39 -2.40 5.48
CA VAL A 664 -10.61 -3.22 5.58
C VAL A 664 -11.50 -2.71 6.71
N THR A 665 -10.92 -2.38 7.86
CA THR A 665 -11.66 -1.78 8.97
C THR A 665 -12.13 -0.36 8.66
N ALA A 666 -11.33 0.45 7.98
CA ALA A 666 -11.74 1.81 7.57
C ALA A 666 -12.98 1.79 6.66
N ILE A 667 -13.02 0.90 5.67
CA ILE A 667 -14.17 0.68 4.79
C ILE A 667 -15.39 0.22 5.59
N TYR A 668 -15.23 -0.76 6.47
CA TYR A 668 -16.34 -1.28 7.28
C TYR A 668 -16.93 -0.24 8.24
N GLU A 669 -16.09 0.58 8.90
CA GLU A 669 -16.56 1.66 9.77
C GLU A 669 -17.29 2.76 8.99
N ALA A 670 -16.85 3.07 7.77
CA ALA A 670 -17.55 4.00 6.89
C ALA A 670 -18.89 3.42 6.39
N TYR A 671 -18.90 2.17 5.92
CA TYR A 671 -20.11 1.46 5.51
C TYR A 671 -21.18 1.44 6.60
N ARG A 672 -20.79 1.19 7.86
CA ARG A 672 -21.70 1.25 9.01
C ARG A 672 -22.38 2.61 9.17
N ALA A 673 -21.73 3.71 8.84
CA ALA A 673 -22.32 5.06 8.86
C ALA A 673 -23.19 5.34 7.61
N CYS A 674 -22.72 4.88 6.44
CA CYS A 674 -23.35 5.21 5.15
C CYS A 674 -24.58 4.37 4.80
N ARG A 675 -24.61 3.08 5.21
CA ARG A 675 -25.64 2.09 4.83
C ARG A 675 -27.06 2.57 5.10
N ALA A 676 -27.32 3.13 6.29
CA ALA A 676 -28.66 3.57 6.69
C ALA A 676 -29.18 4.77 5.88
N ALA A 677 -28.27 5.59 5.32
CA ALA A 677 -28.60 6.73 4.49
C ALA A 677 -28.59 6.42 2.98
N GLY A 678 -28.28 5.17 2.59
CA GLY A 678 -28.16 4.75 1.20
C GLY A 678 -27.03 5.46 0.44
N VAL A 679 -25.95 5.83 1.13
CA VAL A 679 -24.76 6.47 0.52
C VAL A 679 -23.73 5.41 0.13
N PRO A 680 -23.27 5.33 -1.13
CA PRO A 680 -22.21 4.42 -1.53
C PRO A 680 -20.86 4.72 -0.89
N VAL A 681 -20.04 3.68 -0.73
CA VAL A 681 -18.68 3.77 -0.17
C VAL A 681 -17.63 3.40 -1.22
N ILE A 682 -16.57 4.22 -1.29
CA ILE A 682 -15.45 4.06 -2.22
C ILE A 682 -14.19 3.71 -1.44
N GLY A 683 -13.66 2.50 -1.64
CA GLY A 683 -12.40 2.07 -1.04
C GLY A 683 -11.19 2.62 -1.80
N ASP A 684 -10.48 3.60 -1.23
CA ASP A 684 -9.36 4.32 -1.86
C ASP A 684 -8.00 3.87 -1.30
N GLY A 685 -7.22 3.17 -2.14
CA GLY A 685 -5.84 2.77 -1.84
C GLY A 685 -5.66 1.47 -1.05
N GLY A 686 -4.42 0.97 -1.06
CA GLY A 686 -3.99 -0.27 -0.38
C GLY A 686 -4.21 -1.57 -1.16
N LEU A 687 -4.95 -1.55 -2.28
CA LEU A 687 -5.16 -2.72 -3.13
C LEU A 687 -3.89 -3.06 -3.94
N LYS A 688 -3.47 -4.32 -3.91
CA LYS A 688 -2.30 -4.84 -4.63
C LYS A 688 -2.67 -5.91 -5.67
N TYR A 689 -3.72 -6.68 -5.40
CA TYR A 689 -4.18 -7.78 -6.24
C TYR A 689 -5.70 -7.72 -6.45
N SER A 690 -6.20 -8.42 -7.47
CA SER A 690 -7.64 -8.44 -7.79
C SER A 690 -8.50 -8.98 -6.62
N GLY A 691 -7.98 -9.93 -5.84
CA GLY A 691 -8.66 -10.43 -4.64
C GLY A 691 -8.89 -9.36 -3.56
N ASP A 692 -8.08 -8.29 -3.52
CA ASP A 692 -8.28 -7.18 -2.58
C ASP A 692 -9.53 -6.35 -2.93
N ILE A 693 -9.95 -6.35 -4.21
CA ILE A 693 -11.19 -5.72 -4.67
C ILE A 693 -12.38 -6.44 -4.05
N ALA A 694 -12.42 -7.77 -4.14
CA ALA A 694 -13.48 -8.57 -3.51
C ALA A 694 -13.50 -8.39 -1.98
N LYS A 695 -12.34 -8.34 -1.33
CA LYS A 695 -12.24 -8.01 0.11
C LYS A 695 -12.78 -6.61 0.42
N ALA A 696 -12.51 -5.61 -0.41
CA ALA A 696 -13.06 -4.26 -0.25
C ALA A 696 -14.60 -4.26 -0.37
N MET A 697 -15.15 -4.99 -1.35
CA MET A 697 -16.61 -5.12 -1.50
C MET A 697 -17.23 -5.80 -0.28
N VAL A 698 -16.71 -6.95 0.17
CA VAL A 698 -17.22 -7.65 1.36
C VAL A 698 -17.08 -6.83 2.65
N ALA A 699 -16.11 -5.91 2.71
CA ALA A 699 -15.99 -4.94 3.81
C ALA A 699 -17.06 -3.82 3.77
N GLY A 700 -17.80 -3.68 2.68
CA GLY A 700 -18.88 -2.72 2.50
C GLY A 700 -18.61 -1.58 1.51
N ALA A 701 -17.58 -1.69 0.65
CA ALA A 701 -17.43 -0.77 -0.48
C ALA A 701 -18.42 -1.13 -1.61
N ASP A 702 -18.95 -0.13 -2.31
CA ASP A 702 -19.66 -0.29 -3.59
C ASP A 702 -18.65 -0.21 -4.76
N THR A 703 -17.59 0.61 -4.66
CA THR A 703 -16.53 0.74 -5.68
C THR A 703 -15.14 0.90 -5.06
N VAL A 704 -14.08 0.72 -5.84
CA VAL A 704 -12.68 0.94 -5.41
C VAL A 704 -11.94 1.93 -6.30
N MET A 705 -11.11 2.77 -5.68
CA MET A 705 -10.25 3.72 -6.36
C MET A 705 -8.80 3.22 -6.41
N LEU A 706 -8.26 3.12 -7.63
CA LEU A 706 -6.99 2.50 -7.94
C LEU A 706 -5.96 3.51 -8.44
N GLY A 707 -4.81 3.57 -7.77
CA GLY A 707 -3.64 4.32 -8.21
C GLY A 707 -2.62 3.41 -8.90
N GLY A 708 -1.69 2.83 -8.13
CA GLY A 708 -0.53 2.10 -8.66
C GLY A 708 -0.82 0.91 -9.57
N LEU A 709 -2.02 0.30 -9.48
CA LEU A 709 -2.43 -0.78 -10.40
C LEU A 709 -2.71 -0.28 -11.82
N LEU A 710 -3.11 1.00 -11.97
CA LEU A 710 -3.44 1.64 -13.24
C LEU A 710 -2.34 2.63 -13.71
N ALA A 711 -1.49 3.11 -12.80
CA ALA A 711 -0.37 3.99 -13.13
C ALA A 711 0.60 3.40 -14.19
N GLY A 712 0.64 2.08 -14.33
CA GLY A 712 1.48 1.37 -15.30
C GLY A 712 0.89 1.22 -16.71
N THR A 713 -0.33 1.66 -16.99
CA THR A 713 -0.97 1.44 -18.31
C THR A 713 -0.56 2.46 -19.36
N ASP A 714 -0.83 2.20 -20.64
CA ASP A 714 -0.56 3.12 -21.77
C ASP A 714 -1.19 4.51 -21.59
N GLU A 715 -2.41 4.55 -21.06
CA GLU A 715 -3.27 5.72 -20.97
C GLU A 715 -2.94 6.63 -19.79
N SER A 716 -2.19 6.13 -18.80
CA SER A 716 -1.74 6.94 -17.67
C SER A 716 -0.75 8.03 -18.14
N PRO A 717 -0.75 9.23 -17.50
CA PRO A 717 0.10 10.34 -17.92
C PRO A 717 1.58 10.20 -17.52
N GLY A 718 1.93 9.28 -16.63
CA GLY A 718 3.32 9.12 -16.17
C GLY A 718 4.31 8.71 -17.28
N ASP A 719 5.54 9.21 -17.22
CA ASP A 719 6.58 8.91 -18.23
C ASP A 719 6.94 7.41 -18.26
N LEU A 720 7.09 6.83 -19.45
CA LEU A 720 7.70 5.52 -19.64
C LEU A 720 9.23 5.64 -19.46
N VAL A 721 9.81 4.82 -18.60
CA VAL A 721 11.25 4.76 -18.33
C VAL A 721 11.78 3.33 -18.49
N LEU A 722 12.98 3.19 -19.04
CA LEU A 722 13.65 1.91 -19.19
C LEU A 722 14.71 1.74 -18.10
N VAL A 723 14.60 0.70 -17.28
CA VAL A 723 15.56 0.38 -16.22
C VAL A 723 16.01 -1.07 -16.39
N ASN A 724 17.30 -1.26 -16.65
CA ASN A 724 17.92 -2.57 -16.89
C ASN A 724 17.17 -3.41 -17.96
N GLY A 725 16.75 -2.77 -19.05
CA GLY A 725 16.01 -3.39 -20.15
C GLY A 725 14.53 -3.68 -19.87
N LYS A 726 14.02 -3.40 -18.65
CA LYS A 726 12.60 -3.52 -18.30
C LYS A 726 11.91 -2.15 -18.34
N GLN A 727 10.66 -2.13 -18.81
CA GLN A 727 9.83 -0.93 -18.89
C GLN A 727 9.07 -0.69 -17.59
N PHE A 728 9.10 0.56 -17.12
CA PHE A 728 8.36 1.04 -15.96
C PHE A 728 7.68 2.37 -16.31
N LYS A 729 6.66 2.78 -15.55
CA LYS A 729 6.11 4.14 -15.60
C LYS A 729 6.36 4.88 -14.29
N ARG A 730 6.65 6.18 -14.36
CA ARG A 730 6.80 7.03 -13.17
C ARG A 730 5.48 7.16 -12.42
N TYR A 731 5.53 7.05 -11.09
CA TYR A 731 4.35 7.08 -10.21
C TYR A 731 4.69 7.85 -8.93
N ARG A 732 3.86 8.83 -8.55
CA ARG A 732 4.13 9.70 -7.39
C ARG A 732 2.88 10.05 -6.60
N GLY A 733 3.06 10.31 -5.31
CA GLY A 733 1.97 10.67 -4.41
C GLY A 733 1.64 12.14 -4.52
N MET A 734 0.38 12.52 -4.30
CA MET A 734 0.03 13.95 -4.28
C MET A 734 0.71 14.71 -3.13
N ALA A 735 1.24 14.00 -2.13
CA ALA A 735 2.11 14.51 -1.06
C ALA A 735 3.62 14.24 -1.28
N SER A 736 4.03 13.86 -2.50
CA SER A 736 5.45 13.86 -2.85
C SER A 736 5.95 15.28 -3.02
N LEU A 737 7.27 15.46 -2.83
CA LEU A 737 7.91 16.75 -3.05
C LEU A 737 7.67 17.28 -4.48
N GLY A 738 7.81 16.42 -5.50
CA GLY A 738 7.61 16.82 -6.89
C GLY A 738 6.15 17.05 -7.30
N ALA A 739 5.17 16.55 -6.54
CA ALA A 739 3.76 16.86 -6.74
C ALA A 739 3.34 18.17 -6.04
N MET A 740 3.97 18.51 -4.90
CA MET A 740 3.65 19.69 -4.09
C MET A 740 4.49 20.94 -4.38
N GLN A 741 5.72 20.80 -4.87
CA GLN A 741 6.54 21.95 -5.30
C GLN A 741 6.11 22.45 -6.66
N SER A 742 6.17 23.77 -6.84
CA SER A 742 6.08 24.40 -8.16
C SER A 742 7.42 24.25 -8.88
N ARG A 743 7.42 24.08 -10.20
CA ARG A 743 8.67 23.93 -10.99
C ARG A 743 8.60 24.77 -12.26
N GLY A 744 9.45 25.80 -12.32
CA GLY A 744 9.34 26.84 -13.35
C GLY A 744 7.95 27.48 -13.31
N ASP A 745 7.36 27.70 -14.47
CA ASP A 745 6.02 28.31 -14.60
C ASP A 745 4.86 27.38 -14.16
N ARG A 746 5.13 26.09 -13.90
CA ARG A 746 4.11 25.14 -13.43
C ARG A 746 3.93 25.24 -11.92
N ARG A 747 2.93 26.02 -11.50
CA ARG A 747 2.41 26.07 -10.13
C ARG A 747 1.82 24.71 -9.72
N SER A 748 2.13 24.25 -8.51
CA SER A 748 1.46 23.09 -7.91
C SER A 748 0.16 23.50 -7.22
N PHE A 749 -0.86 22.63 -7.34
CA PHE A 749 -2.15 22.74 -6.65
C PHE A 749 -2.38 21.56 -5.68
N SER A 750 -1.31 20.90 -5.24
CA SER A 750 -1.39 19.72 -4.37
C SER A 750 -1.21 20.03 -2.88
N LYS A 751 -0.66 21.20 -2.52
CA LYS A 751 -0.31 21.55 -1.13
C LYS A 751 -1.50 21.67 -0.16
N ASP A 752 -2.59 22.28 -0.60
CA ASP A 752 -3.77 22.54 0.25
C ASP A 752 -4.46 21.24 0.69
N ARG A 753 -4.32 20.14 -0.08
CA ARG A 753 -4.77 18.79 0.27
C ARG A 753 -4.23 18.33 1.63
N TYR A 754 -3.03 18.78 1.99
CA TYR A 754 -2.31 18.45 3.23
C TYR A 754 -2.23 19.64 4.19
N PHE A 755 -3.12 20.64 4.02
CA PHE A 755 -3.19 21.86 4.84
C PHE A 755 -1.89 22.71 4.83
N GLN A 756 -1.08 22.59 3.78
CA GLN A 756 0.18 23.31 3.60
C GLN A 756 0.12 24.37 2.50
N GLY A 757 -1.07 24.89 2.19
CA GLY A 757 -1.30 25.86 1.11
C GLY A 757 -0.50 27.15 1.27
N ASP A 758 -0.29 27.60 2.51
CA ASP A 758 0.42 28.85 2.85
C ASP A 758 1.92 28.63 3.15
N VAL A 759 2.45 27.41 2.96
CA VAL A 759 3.84 27.06 3.28
C VAL A 759 4.74 27.28 2.05
N SER A 760 6.00 27.70 2.26
CA SER A 760 7.01 27.86 1.20
C SER A 760 7.27 26.54 0.46
N ASP A 761 7.96 26.55 -0.69
CA ASP A 761 8.34 25.31 -1.40
C ASP A 761 9.51 24.56 -0.71
N ASP A 762 10.26 25.23 0.18
CA ASP A 762 11.41 24.67 0.90
C ASP A 762 11.02 24.03 2.25
N ASP A 763 9.93 24.51 2.87
CA ASP A 763 9.47 24.07 4.20
C ASP A 763 8.39 22.97 4.17
N VAL A 764 8.06 22.42 2.98
CA VAL A 764 6.94 21.47 2.84
C VAL A 764 7.26 20.11 3.48
N ILE A 765 6.40 19.69 4.42
CA ILE A 765 6.42 18.36 5.03
C ILE A 765 5.78 17.36 4.07
N THR A 766 6.53 16.34 3.66
CA THR A 766 6.08 15.35 2.66
C THR A 766 5.43 14.13 3.32
N GLU A 767 4.19 13.84 2.91
CA GLU A 767 3.42 12.66 3.30
C GLU A 767 3.28 11.63 2.15
N GLY A 768 4.17 11.70 1.16
CA GLY A 768 4.22 10.75 0.06
C GLY A 768 5.60 10.69 -0.61
N ILE A 769 5.80 9.63 -1.39
CA ILE A 769 7.04 9.36 -2.13
C ILE A 769 6.84 9.40 -3.64
N GLU A 770 7.95 9.39 -4.36
CA GLU A 770 8.01 9.13 -5.80
C GLU A 770 8.67 7.78 -6.04
N GLY A 771 8.22 7.08 -7.07
CA GLY A 771 8.73 5.77 -7.45
C GLY A 771 8.36 5.44 -8.89
N GLN A 772 8.38 4.14 -9.19
CA GLN A 772 8.07 3.62 -10.51
C GLN A 772 7.29 2.31 -10.37
N VAL A 773 6.32 2.10 -11.25
CA VAL A 773 5.54 0.85 -11.35
C VAL A 773 5.91 0.12 -12.63
N PRO A 774 5.86 -1.22 -12.68
CA PRO A 774 6.05 -1.95 -13.93
C PRO A 774 5.06 -1.47 -14.99
N TYR A 775 5.50 -1.41 -16.26
CA TYR A 775 4.61 -1.17 -17.38
C TYR A 775 3.65 -2.37 -17.56
N ARG A 776 2.38 -2.10 -17.85
CA ARG A 776 1.29 -3.10 -17.86
C ARG A 776 0.51 -3.19 -19.20
N GLY A 777 0.89 -2.43 -20.22
CA GLY A 777 0.15 -2.37 -21.49
C GLY A 777 -1.18 -1.59 -21.37
N PRO A 778 -2.18 -1.88 -22.20
CA PRO A 778 -3.41 -1.08 -22.27
C PRO A 778 -4.32 -1.33 -21.06
N LEU A 779 -5.04 -0.29 -20.63
CA LEU A 779 -5.96 -0.34 -19.50
C LEU A 779 -6.97 -1.48 -19.60
N ALA A 780 -7.53 -1.72 -20.79
CA ALA A 780 -8.53 -2.76 -21.03
C ALA A 780 -8.05 -4.15 -20.58
N ALA A 781 -6.78 -4.50 -20.86
CA ALA A 781 -6.20 -5.77 -20.43
C ALA A 781 -6.05 -5.85 -18.92
N VAL A 782 -5.66 -4.76 -18.26
CA VAL A 782 -5.54 -4.69 -16.79
C VAL A 782 -6.90 -4.75 -16.12
N ALA A 783 -7.88 -3.97 -16.60
CA ALA A 783 -9.25 -3.97 -16.10
C ALA A 783 -9.89 -5.36 -16.21
N HIS A 784 -9.75 -6.04 -17.36
CA HIS A 784 -10.21 -7.42 -17.55
C HIS A 784 -9.63 -8.39 -16.51
N GLN A 785 -8.33 -8.30 -16.17
CA GLN A 785 -7.72 -9.16 -15.14
C GLN A 785 -8.21 -8.83 -13.72
N LEU A 786 -8.46 -7.54 -13.42
CA LEU A 786 -8.98 -7.11 -12.12
C LEU A 786 -10.44 -7.56 -11.92
N VAL A 787 -11.30 -7.34 -12.90
CA VAL A 787 -12.72 -7.74 -12.89
C VAL A 787 -12.86 -9.26 -12.97
N GLY A 788 -12.06 -9.94 -13.78
CA GLY A 788 -12.02 -11.41 -13.82
C GLY A 788 -11.68 -12.04 -12.47
N GLY A 789 -10.76 -11.43 -11.70
CA GLY A 789 -10.49 -11.87 -10.32
C GLY A 789 -11.63 -11.62 -9.34
N LEU A 790 -12.42 -10.56 -9.55
CA LEU A 790 -13.65 -10.30 -8.80
C LEU A 790 -14.72 -11.34 -9.13
N HIS A 791 -14.93 -11.67 -10.41
CA HIS A 791 -15.86 -12.73 -10.85
C HIS A 791 -15.52 -14.10 -10.23
N GLN A 792 -14.23 -14.46 -10.19
CA GLN A 792 -13.79 -15.69 -9.50
C GLN A 792 -14.10 -15.64 -7.99
N SER A 793 -13.90 -14.49 -7.35
CA SER A 793 -14.22 -14.31 -5.92
C SER A 793 -15.72 -14.39 -5.65
N MET A 794 -16.54 -13.82 -6.54
CA MET A 794 -18.00 -13.90 -6.52
C MET A 794 -18.48 -15.34 -6.67
N PHE A 795 -17.90 -16.12 -7.59
CA PHE A 795 -18.13 -17.57 -7.68
C PHE A 795 -17.80 -18.29 -6.36
N TYR A 796 -16.61 -18.10 -5.78
CA TYR A 796 -16.24 -18.80 -4.54
C TYR A 796 -17.11 -18.44 -3.32
N VAL A 797 -17.69 -17.23 -3.26
CA VAL A 797 -18.66 -16.82 -2.23
C VAL A 797 -20.11 -17.23 -2.59
N GLY A 798 -20.36 -17.49 -3.86
CA GLY A 798 -21.67 -17.79 -4.45
C GLY A 798 -22.57 -16.58 -4.63
N ALA A 799 -22.01 -15.39 -4.83
CA ALA A 799 -22.76 -14.16 -5.07
C ALA A 799 -22.89 -13.86 -6.57
N ARG A 800 -24.10 -13.57 -7.05
CA ARG A 800 -24.38 -13.17 -8.44
C ARG A 800 -24.22 -11.68 -8.68
N THR A 801 -24.32 -10.87 -7.62
CA THR A 801 -24.26 -9.40 -7.67
C THR A 801 -23.36 -8.83 -6.56
N ILE A 802 -22.93 -7.57 -6.68
CA ILE A 802 -22.14 -6.90 -5.62
C ILE A 802 -22.90 -6.75 -4.28
N PRO A 803 -24.21 -6.42 -4.24
CA PRO A 803 -24.98 -6.48 -3.00
C PRO A 803 -25.03 -7.88 -2.37
N GLU A 804 -25.16 -8.94 -3.16
CA GLU A 804 -25.06 -10.32 -2.64
C GLU A 804 -23.66 -10.64 -2.11
N LEU A 805 -22.60 -10.12 -2.74
CA LEU A 805 -21.23 -10.30 -2.27
C LEU A 805 -21.02 -9.62 -0.91
N GLN A 806 -21.55 -8.41 -0.73
CA GLN A 806 -21.57 -7.70 0.55
C GLN A 806 -22.34 -8.48 1.64
N GLU A 807 -23.49 -9.06 1.31
CA GLU A 807 -24.33 -9.77 2.28
C GLU A 807 -23.79 -11.17 2.65
N ARG A 808 -23.36 -11.94 1.65
CA ARG A 808 -22.94 -13.34 1.83
C ARG A 808 -21.48 -13.49 2.26
N GLY A 809 -20.63 -12.53 1.90
CA GLY A 809 -19.20 -12.58 2.14
C GLY A 809 -18.84 -12.63 3.62
N LYS A 810 -17.88 -13.50 3.97
CA LYS A 810 -17.41 -13.67 5.35
C LYS A 810 -15.88 -13.70 5.36
N PHE A 811 -15.29 -13.03 6.33
CA PHE A 811 -13.84 -13.05 6.53
C PHE A 811 -13.42 -14.14 7.52
N VAL A 812 -12.25 -14.71 7.27
CA VAL A 812 -11.41 -15.33 8.31
C VAL A 812 -10.15 -14.50 8.49
N ARG A 813 -9.78 -14.24 9.75
CA ARG A 813 -8.51 -13.56 10.08
C ARG A 813 -7.36 -14.57 9.98
N ILE A 814 -6.27 -14.15 9.35
CA ILE A 814 -5.06 -14.96 9.19
C ILE A 814 -3.90 -14.37 9.98
N THR A 815 -2.89 -15.21 10.23
CA THR A 815 -1.60 -14.78 10.80
C THR A 815 -0.61 -14.46 9.68
N PRO A 816 0.55 -13.84 9.97
CA PRO A 816 1.61 -13.67 8.96
C PRO A 816 2.08 -14.98 8.32
N ALA A 817 1.95 -16.12 9.02
CA ALA A 817 2.20 -17.44 8.45
C ALA A 817 1.14 -17.84 7.41
N GLY A 818 -0.14 -17.55 7.68
CA GLY A 818 -1.23 -17.75 6.71
C GLY A 818 -1.11 -16.83 5.49
N LEU A 819 -0.60 -15.61 5.64
CA LEU A 819 -0.28 -14.76 4.49
C LEU A 819 0.85 -15.37 3.66
N LYS A 820 1.93 -15.85 4.30
CA LYS A 820 3.03 -16.53 3.61
C LYS A 820 2.57 -17.79 2.88
N GLU A 821 1.63 -18.54 3.45
CA GLU A 821 0.98 -19.71 2.82
C GLU A 821 0.09 -19.31 1.63
N SER A 822 -0.62 -18.18 1.72
CA SER A 822 -1.52 -17.67 0.67
C SER A 822 -0.77 -17.27 -0.61
N HIS A 823 0.50 -16.85 -0.50
CA HIS A 823 1.37 -16.57 -1.64
C HIS A 823 2.10 -17.84 -2.11
N PRO A 824 2.41 -17.98 -3.43
CA PRO A 824 3.28 -19.04 -3.92
C PRO A 824 4.61 -19.13 -3.15
N HIS A 825 4.86 -20.30 -2.57
CA HIS A 825 6.01 -20.61 -1.72
C HIS A 825 6.66 -21.94 -2.12
N ASP A 826 7.89 -22.16 -1.65
CA ASP A 826 8.70 -23.37 -1.89
C ASP A 826 8.96 -23.74 -3.36
N VAL A 827 8.81 -22.78 -4.29
CA VAL A 827 9.10 -22.92 -5.73
C VAL A 827 9.89 -21.71 -6.27
N GLN A 828 10.63 -21.92 -7.37
CA GLN A 828 11.19 -20.83 -8.18
C GLN A 828 10.19 -20.46 -9.28
N MET A 829 9.85 -19.17 -9.40
CA MET A 829 8.98 -18.70 -10.48
C MET A 829 9.78 -18.58 -11.78
N VAL A 830 9.34 -19.30 -12.82
CA VAL A 830 9.98 -19.32 -14.15
C VAL A 830 9.35 -18.29 -15.09
N ALA A 831 8.08 -17.95 -14.88
CA ALA A 831 7.34 -16.89 -15.56
C ALA A 831 6.37 -16.23 -14.57
N ASP A 832 6.18 -14.92 -14.69
CA ASP A 832 5.18 -14.17 -13.93
C ASP A 832 3.79 -14.30 -14.59
N SER A 833 2.73 -14.24 -13.80
CA SER A 833 1.34 -14.23 -14.30
C SER A 833 0.84 -12.78 -14.42
N PRO A 834 0.02 -12.42 -15.44
CA PRO A 834 -0.49 -11.05 -15.60
C PRO A 834 -1.23 -10.48 -14.37
N ASN A 835 -1.81 -11.36 -13.54
CA ASN A 835 -2.55 -11.01 -12.33
C ASN A 835 -1.73 -11.12 -11.03
N TYR A 836 -0.47 -11.58 -11.08
CA TYR A 836 0.35 -11.81 -9.89
C TYR A 836 1.84 -11.59 -10.13
N SER A 837 2.41 -10.62 -9.41
CA SER A 837 3.85 -10.45 -9.21
C SER A 837 4.16 -10.41 -7.71
N ARG A 838 5.31 -10.97 -7.33
CA ARG A 838 5.85 -10.85 -5.97
C ARG A 838 6.54 -9.49 -5.83
N HIS A 839 6.13 -8.71 -4.83
CA HIS A 839 6.75 -7.44 -4.45
C HIS A 839 7.56 -7.60 -3.16
#